data_AF-A0A7S3S362-F1
#
_entry.id   AF-A0A7S3S362-F1
#
_cell.length_a   1.000
_cell.length_b   1.000
_cell.length_c   1.000
_cell.angle_alpha   90.00
_cell.angle_beta   90.00
_cell.angle_gamma   90.00
#
_symmetry.space_group_name_H-M   'P 1'
#
loop_
_entity.id
_entity.type
_entity.pdbx_description
1 polymer ?
#
loop_
_entity_poly.entity_id
_entity_poly.type
_entity_poly.pdbx_seq_one_letter_code
_entity_poly.pdbx_strand_id
1 'polypeptide(L)'
;AFLFFWRRAASAARGNTPSGQRVGPPIWTGWQIFYTKRLYQRIVDCWNRPIAGMASSSIDVCDRARDGNGDAAPLEMTGSTTRCLNLGSYNYLGFGGWEECVSPMVVATLHEHGVSACAARMECGDTPVHHALEKTVAEYLDKEAALVVGMGFATNSTLIPVLVDVNGNGKGVLVISDTLNHASIVEGVRGSGARVQPFVHNDMHQLEAILARATEQGQPDGTPWRKIIIIVEGIYSMEGQFCRLREVVALKKKYRAYLYLDEAHSVGAVGPRGRGVTDHLGVPTADVDMMMGTFTKSFGSVGGYIAGSRDMVEALRRHSAGSLYAPAMSPPAVQQALSALRVIMGSDPSTGDLGQRKINQLRENSNMFRKGLLAMGCRVLGDLDSPITPIMLYHPEKISGFSRNCLKRALAVVVVGFPATPLLLSRSRFCIAASHTRDELEHALRMVESAGLETGVLYDRATAAAALARGEDLDQLAIERKQELHNAPLDAPGSVTAWVPEPLVSAAPDGETPRDEVFKQAAADALLKVPGELDLRRTDFLRMTVDPRTKSAAEAALYKYGCGTCGPRGFYGTLDAHIHIEKALATFLGTERAIIYSFGIATISSVVPAFVRKGDLLFVDDGVHFTAAVGTRLARGSVRPFAHNDVAALEAALAAQARADETLPPSKVARRFVLVEGLYMNSGDVAPLTAILELRKKYGFYLIVDDSLGFGSLGATGRGAPELCGVPPHEIDLYVGSLEHSLGSVGGFCAGSAPMVSHQVLSGSGYCFSASLPAYATIAAHEALRIIDAEPERPARLAAVSAAMASALQEAVAPLPHIELRASTDSPIAQVRLTPLARSVLTPAQQEAALRRAAAKVSASEGGIAMQLVRHSAQAHVQAPQPAALRLTAHCDVRISALAPSLRVLAEALSAELSEQSVAAKLQAAASEVVKPKLLDSKALSSDGVAAEAATARTLDNVPVKGNVSVALESEVPNVTVPIVLLVNVFRQTVRRYIQRQMELHELALMPPLHKLRNAGLNSPLARRLFACGQLLGAETFYFFIIPMLSWSASPNAHPPMFVTFFAVNIYIGNWLKNFFALARPLGAAGSATAHSTSDFGWPSMYLVNAVALPFFAMRYWYGGFGSGTPFSEQNQLATFVSYLLAFLWVAVIAFARLFSGASSPADVQGGMLVGGVLVRAWLPICDSVNDWIVSPNSYLLGLPQWAALVVGGVLLLLVHPFTATEPRSWSAFGYSFKAIAFGICFIIGANGA
;
A
#
# COMPACT_ATOMS: atom_id res chain seq x y z
N ALA A 1 -29.78 -18.73 6.03
CA ALA A 1 -28.86 -17.94 6.90
C ALA A 1 -28.30 -16.70 6.20
N PHE A 2 -27.59 -16.80 5.06
CA PHE A 2 -26.90 -15.66 4.41
C PHE A 2 -27.83 -14.53 3.89
N LEU A 3 -29.01 -14.87 3.35
CA LEU A 3 -30.04 -13.88 2.96
C LEU A 3 -30.64 -13.11 4.16
N PHE A 4 -30.60 -13.70 5.35
CA PHE A 4 -31.02 -13.06 6.60
C PHE A 4 -29.97 -12.05 7.09
N PHE A 5 -28.68 -12.29 6.78
CA PHE A 5 -27.57 -11.39 7.15
C PHE A 5 -27.53 -10.09 6.32
N TRP A 6 -27.91 -10.15 5.04
CA TRP A 6 -27.89 -8.96 4.17
C TRP A 6 -29.03 -7.99 4.49
N ARG A 7 -30.23 -8.49 4.78
CA ARG A 7 -31.36 -7.65 5.23
C ARG A 7 -31.07 -6.93 6.55
N ARG A 8 -30.31 -7.56 7.46
CA ARG A 8 -29.93 -6.95 8.75
C ARG A 8 -28.79 -5.93 8.62
N ALA A 9 -27.87 -6.09 7.66
CA ALA A 9 -26.85 -5.09 7.36
C ALA A 9 -27.44 -3.82 6.71
N ALA A 10 -28.42 -3.98 5.81
CA ALA A 10 -29.17 -2.87 5.23
C ALA A 10 -30.11 -2.18 6.24
N SER A 11 -30.62 -2.93 7.23
CA SER A 11 -31.46 -2.40 8.32
C SER A 11 -30.63 -1.74 9.43
N ALA A 12 -29.43 -2.26 9.77
CA ALA A 12 -28.53 -1.67 10.76
C ALA A 12 -27.86 -0.38 10.28
N ALA A 13 -27.78 -0.15 8.96
CA ALA A 13 -27.40 1.15 8.40
C ALA A 13 -28.45 2.25 8.64
N ARG A 14 -29.66 1.90 9.11
CA ARG A 14 -30.76 2.84 9.39
C ARG A 14 -31.15 2.91 10.87
N GLY A 15 -30.46 2.21 11.77
CA GLY A 15 -30.84 2.10 13.18
C GLY A 15 -29.80 2.70 14.12
N ASN A 16 -30.20 3.76 14.82
CA ASN A 16 -29.54 4.42 15.96
C ASN A 16 -28.19 5.08 15.69
N THR A 17 -28.20 6.18 14.94
CA THR A 17 -27.36 7.34 15.28
C THR A 17 -28.00 8.07 16.46
N PRO A 18 -27.26 8.36 17.55
CA PRO A 18 -27.72 9.28 18.58
C PRO A 18 -28.18 10.58 17.92
N SER A 19 -29.35 11.05 18.31
CA SER A 19 -29.98 12.26 17.82
C SER A 19 -29.10 13.48 18.12
N GLY A 20 -28.42 14.00 17.10
CA GLY A 20 -27.65 15.25 17.16
C GLY A 20 -26.43 15.25 16.25
N GLN A 21 -26.55 15.86 15.07
CA GLN A 21 -25.45 16.38 14.23
C GLN A 21 -24.37 15.41 13.69
N ARG A 22 -24.68 14.65 12.62
CA ARG A 22 -23.71 14.40 11.53
C ARG A 22 -24.46 14.34 10.19
N VAL A 23 -24.40 15.43 9.43
CA VAL A 23 -25.08 15.57 8.13
C VAL A 23 -24.10 15.12 7.03
N GLY A 24 -24.06 13.82 6.72
CA GLY A 24 -23.25 13.30 5.62
C GLY A 24 -23.32 11.77 5.45
N PRO A 25 -23.07 11.23 4.23
CA PRO A 25 -22.94 9.79 4.01
C PRO A 25 -21.81 9.19 4.87
N PRO A 26 -21.92 7.91 5.30
CA PRO A 26 -20.94 7.28 6.17
C PRO A 26 -19.53 7.27 5.55
N ILE A 27 -18.51 7.47 6.38
CA ILE A 27 -17.12 7.57 5.92
C ILE A 27 -16.55 6.23 5.43
N TRP A 28 -17.06 5.12 5.96
CA TRP A 28 -16.63 3.78 5.59
C TRP A 28 -17.53 3.16 4.54
N THR A 29 -16.91 2.54 3.52
CA THR A 29 -17.61 1.72 2.53
C THR A 29 -17.91 0.33 3.07
N GLY A 30 -18.79 -0.44 2.41
CA GLY A 30 -19.12 -1.81 2.81
C GLY A 30 -17.90 -2.73 3.00
N TRP A 31 -16.90 -2.63 2.12
CA TRP A 31 -15.64 -3.38 2.25
C TRP A 31 -14.81 -2.95 3.46
N GLN A 32 -14.66 -1.64 3.70
CA GLN A 32 -13.89 -1.14 4.83
C GLN A 32 -14.55 -1.46 6.17
N ILE A 33 -15.88 -1.35 6.22
CA ILE A 33 -16.64 -1.81 7.39
C ILE A 33 -16.37 -3.30 7.62
N PHE A 34 -16.40 -4.11 6.57
CA PHE A 34 -16.11 -5.54 6.68
C PHE A 34 -14.68 -5.77 7.18
N TYR A 35 -13.66 -5.29 6.48
CA TYR A 35 -12.27 -5.56 6.84
C TYR A 35 -11.92 -4.96 8.20
N THR A 36 -12.15 -3.66 8.40
CA THR A 36 -11.73 -2.95 9.62
C THR A 36 -12.49 -3.45 10.84
N LYS A 37 -13.83 -3.52 10.80
CA LYS A 37 -14.62 -3.92 11.98
C LYS A 37 -14.67 -5.43 12.22
N ARG A 38 -14.64 -6.25 11.17
CA ARG A 38 -14.88 -7.70 11.31
C ARG A 38 -13.60 -8.53 11.28
N LEU A 39 -12.51 -8.02 10.71
CA LEU A 39 -11.21 -8.69 10.71
C LEU A 39 -10.19 -7.94 11.55
N TYR A 40 -9.76 -6.76 11.11
CA TYR A 40 -8.63 -6.04 11.70
C TYR A 40 -8.81 -5.76 13.21
N GLN A 41 -9.92 -5.15 13.63
CA GLN A 41 -10.16 -4.82 15.04
C GLN A 41 -10.11 -6.02 16.00
N ARG A 42 -10.45 -7.22 15.53
CA ARG A 42 -10.47 -8.44 16.37
C ARG A 42 -9.08 -8.99 16.65
N ILE A 43 -8.16 -8.75 15.73
CA ILE A 43 -6.79 -9.27 15.79
C ILE A 43 -5.75 -8.15 15.84
N VAL A 44 -6.18 -6.91 16.14
CA VAL A 44 -5.33 -5.72 16.28
C VAL A 44 -4.26 -5.87 17.38
N ASP A 45 -4.45 -6.80 18.34
CA ASP A 45 -3.46 -7.16 19.35
C ASP A 45 -2.17 -7.77 18.76
N CYS A 46 -2.26 -8.28 17.53
CA CYS A 46 -1.13 -8.85 16.79
C CYS A 46 -0.32 -7.80 16.01
N TRP A 47 -0.78 -6.55 15.96
CA TRP A 47 -0.12 -5.41 15.30
C TRP A 47 0.04 -4.24 16.27
N ASN A 48 0.81 -3.23 15.86
CA ASN A 48 1.01 -2.00 16.62
C ASN A 48 1.33 -2.30 18.10
N ARG A 49 2.18 -3.28 18.37
CA ARG A 49 2.53 -3.66 19.74
C ARG A 49 3.48 -2.59 20.28
N PRO A 50 3.07 -1.80 21.30
CA PRO A 50 3.95 -0.81 21.86
C PRO A 50 5.14 -1.51 22.54
N ILE A 51 6.31 -0.89 22.48
CA ILE A 51 7.49 -1.29 23.24
C ILE A 51 7.92 -0.17 24.20
N ALA A 52 8.61 -0.54 25.27
CA ALA A 52 9.03 0.36 26.35
C ALA A 52 10.56 0.45 26.50
N GLY A 53 11.30 0.37 25.40
CA GLY A 53 12.76 0.46 25.41
C GLY A 53 13.38 0.48 24.01
N MET A 54 14.71 0.34 23.96
CA MET A 54 15.49 0.32 22.72
C MET A 54 15.15 -0.86 21.82
N ALA A 55 15.30 -0.69 20.51
CA ALA A 55 15.19 -1.75 19.52
C ALA A 55 16.46 -2.64 19.45
N SER A 56 16.89 -3.21 20.59
CA SER A 56 18.10 -4.05 20.69
C SER A 56 17.82 -5.53 20.32
N SER A 57 18.77 -6.45 20.57
CA SER A 57 18.57 -7.90 20.38
C SER A 57 17.36 -8.45 21.15
N SER A 58 16.99 -7.80 22.25
CA SER A 58 15.74 -8.01 23.00
C SER A 58 14.95 -6.71 23.13
N ILE A 59 13.62 -6.81 23.20
CA ILE A 59 12.70 -5.68 23.38
C ILE A 59 11.69 -5.96 24.49
N ASP A 60 11.28 -4.91 25.21
CA ASP A 60 10.24 -4.99 26.22
C ASP A 60 8.89 -4.60 25.60
N VAL A 61 8.04 -5.60 25.33
CA VAL A 61 6.73 -5.41 24.69
C VAL A 61 5.71 -5.03 25.76
N CYS A 62 5.00 -3.92 25.59
CA CYS A 62 3.94 -3.50 26.51
C CYS A 62 2.76 -4.46 26.41
N ASP A 63 2.35 -5.01 27.54
CA ASP A 63 1.18 -5.87 27.62
C ASP A 63 -0.09 -5.04 27.47
N ARG A 64 -1.06 -5.61 26.75
CA ARG A 64 -2.35 -4.97 26.51
C ARG A 64 -3.49 -5.93 26.78
N ALA A 65 -4.56 -5.41 27.37
CA ALA A 65 -5.79 -6.16 27.65
C ALA A 65 -7.01 -5.45 27.06
N ARG A 66 -8.09 -6.20 26.89
CA ARG A 66 -9.43 -5.64 26.60
C ARG A 66 -10.23 -5.67 27.90
N ASP A 67 -11.10 -4.70 28.09
CA ASP A 67 -11.98 -4.50 29.26
C ASP A 67 -13.11 -5.55 29.42
N GLY A 68 -13.00 -6.73 28.80
CA GLY A 68 -14.01 -7.79 28.87
C GLY A 68 -15.23 -7.59 27.95
N ASN A 69 -15.39 -6.45 27.27
CA ASN A 69 -16.51 -6.19 26.34
C ASN A 69 -16.35 -6.87 24.94
N GLY A 70 -15.61 -7.97 24.88
CA GLY A 70 -15.35 -8.77 23.68
C GLY A 70 -14.28 -8.20 22.72
N ASP A 71 -14.10 -8.87 21.58
CA ASP A 71 -13.03 -8.56 20.59
C ASP A 71 -13.13 -7.19 19.90
N ALA A 72 -14.18 -6.41 20.18
CA ALA A 72 -14.38 -5.07 19.63
C ALA A 72 -13.95 -3.95 20.57
N ALA A 73 -13.70 -4.25 21.85
CA ALA A 73 -13.25 -3.28 22.84
C ALA A 73 -11.84 -2.75 22.52
N PRO A 74 -11.51 -1.48 22.80
CA PRO A 74 -10.16 -0.96 22.63
C PRO A 74 -9.15 -1.75 23.47
N LEU A 75 -7.90 -1.82 22.99
CA LEU A 75 -6.79 -2.38 23.76
C LEU A 75 -6.21 -1.29 24.66
N GLU A 76 -6.11 -1.58 25.95
CA GLU A 76 -5.49 -0.71 26.93
C GLU A 76 -4.19 -1.31 27.44
N MET A 77 -3.19 -0.46 27.72
CA MET A 77 -1.94 -0.91 28.32
C MET A 77 -2.19 -1.31 29.78
N THR A 78 -1.69 -2.47 30.20
CA THR A 78 -1.84 -2.97 31.58
C THR A 78 -0.84 -2.35 32.55
N GLY A 79 0.22 -1.72 32.03
CA GLY A 79 1.36 -1.23 32.79
C GLY A 79 2.48 -2.25 32.98
N SER A 80 2.27 -3.53 32.61
CA SER A 80 3.31 -4.55 32.58
C SER A 80 3.98 -4.66 31.20
N THR A 81 5.18 -5.24 31.18
CA THR A 81 5.91 -5.54 29.96
C THR A 81 6.36 -6.99 29.94
N THR A 82 6.38 -7.57 28.74
CA THR A 82 6.96 -8.88 28.46
C THR A 82 8.26 -8.70 27.68
N ARG A 83 9.38 -9.08 28.29
CA ARG A 83 10.68 -9.07 27.59
C ARG A 83 10.75 -10.19 26.57
N CYS A 84 11.06 -9.84 25.33
CA CYS A 84 11.08 -10.75 24.20
C CYS A 84 12.39 -10.67 23.43
N LEU A 85 12.83 -11.78 22.83
CA LEU A 85 13.85 -11.75 21.78
C LEU A 85 13.27 -11.00 20.56
N ASN A 86 14.03 -10.03 20.05
CA ASN A 86 13.59 -9.14 18.99
C ASN A 86 13.92 -9.71 17.62
N LEU A 87 12.90 -10.15 16.90
CA LEU A 87 13.00 -10.53 15.48
C LEU A 87 12.08 -9.67 14.61
N GLY A 88 11.63 -8.53 15.15
CA GLY A 88 10.59 -7.69 14.55
C GLY A 88 11.02 -6.27 14.19
N SER A 89 12.21 -5.85 14.64
CA SER A 89 12.79 -4.53 14.35
C SER A 89 13.84 -4.63 13.25
N TYR A 90 14.01 -3.57 12.48
CA TYR A 90 14.97 -3.49 11.39
C TYR A 90 16.39 -3.09 11.81
N ASN A 91 16.78 -3.43 13.03
CA ASN A 91 18.06 -3.03 13.60
C ASN A 91 19.21 -3.93 13.09
N TYR A 92 19.46 -3.93 11.78
CA TYR A 92 20.31 -4.92 11.12
C TYR A 92 21.74 -4.97 11.65
N LEU A 93 22.40 -3.83 11.90
CA LEU A 93 23.76 -3.80 12.45
C LEU A 93 23.81 -3.57 13.97
N GLY A 94 22.65 -3.48 14.63
CA GLY A 94 22.58 -3.30 16.08
C GLY A 94 22.65 -1.85 16.57
N PHE A 95 22.89 -0.85 15.69
CA PHE A 95 23.02 0.58 16.07
C PHE A 95 21.74 1.23 16.64
N GLY A 96 20.59 0.58 16.57
CA GLY A 96 19.36 1.01 17.26
C GLY A 96 19.39 0.81 18.78
N GLY A 97 20.39 0.09 19.32
CA GLY A 97 20.69 0.02 20.74
C GLY A 97 21.69 1.09 21.19
N TRP A 98 22.03 1.10 22.48
CA TRP A 98 23.12 1.91 23.01
C TRP A 98 24.47 1.39 22.52
N GLU A 99 25.27 2.27 21.93
CA GLU A 99 26.60 1.93 21.41
C GLU A 99 27.60 2.97 21.91
N GLU A 100 28.59 2.53 22.70
CA GLU A 100 29.51 3.41 23.44
C GLU A 100 30.30 4.36 22.53
N CYS A 101 30.59 3.93 21.29
CA CYS A 101 31.29 4.75 20.29
C CYS A 101 30.37 5.67 19.47
N VAL A 102 29.05 5.67 19.71
CA VAL A 102 28.09 6.47 18.93
C VAL A 102 27.21 7.33 19.84
N SER A 103 26.53 6.71 20.81
CA SER A 103 25.46 7.34 21.59
C SER A 103 25.90 8.60 22.37
N PRO A 104 27.10 8.68 22.98
CA PRO A 104 27.55 9.89 23.65
C PRO A 104 27.65 11.13 22.74
N MET A 105 28.06 10.94 21.47
CA MET A 105 28.11 12.06 20.50
C MET A 105 26.70 12.57 20.17
N VAL A 106 25.71 11.69 20.11
CA VAL A 106 24.31 12.06 19.85
C VAL A 106 23.77 12.95 20.98
N VAL A 107 24.06 12.60 22.23
CA VAL A 107 23.70 13.41 23.40
C VAL A 107 24.41 14.78 23.35
N ALA A 108 25.70 14.82 23.04
CA ALA A 108 26.42 16.09 22.90
C ALA A 108 25.80 17.00 21.83
N THR A 109 25.46 16.45 20.66
CA THR A 109 24.79 17.18 19.57
C THR A 109 23.39 17.67 19.97
N LEU A 110 22.65 16.91 20.78
CA LEU A 110 21.35 17.36 21.32
C LEU A 110 21.51 18.62 22.18
N HIS A 111 22.53 18.70 23.04
CA HIS A 111 22.74 19.89 23.85
C HIS A 111 23.15 21.10 23.00
N GLU A 112 23.99 20.88 21.99
CA GLU A 112 24.48 21.93 21.09
C GLU A 112 23.37 22.51 20.19
N HIS A 113 22.60 21.65 19.53
CA HIS A 113 21.67 22.08 18.48
C HIS A 113 20.19 21.93 18.84
N GLY A 114 19.85 21.24 19.93
CA GLY A 114 18.47 20.90 20.28
C GLY A 114 17.90 19.73 19.46
N VAL A 115 16.60 19.48 19.63
CA VAL A 115 15.89 18.37 18.96
C VAL A 115 15.62 18.67 17.49
N SER A 116 15.28 19.92 17.17
CA SER A 116 14.89 20.38 15.84
C SER A 116 15.34 21.81 15.64
N ALA A 117 15.52 22.21 14.38
CA ALA A 117 15.80 23.60 14.00
C ALA A 117 14.53 24.42 13.74
N CYS A 118 13.36 23.78 13.63
CA CYS A 118 12.06 24.41 13.31
C CYS A 118 12.11 25.30 12.04
N ALA A 119 12.93 24.89 11.08
CA ALA A 119 13.18 25.59 9.82
C ALA A 119 13.66 24.60 8.76
N ALA A 120 13.38 24.90 7.49
CA ALA A 120 13.83 24.07 6.38
C ALA A 120 15.33 24.24 6.10
N ARG A 121 15.92 23.31 5.32
CA ARG A 121 17.36 23.35 4.96
C ARG A 121 17.71 24.61 4.17
N MET A 122 16.80 25.09 3.31
CA MET A 122 16.99 26.31 2.53
C MET A 122 16.67 27.61 3.30
N GLU A 123 16.28 27.47 4.56
CA GLU A 123 16.07 28.57 5.51
C GLU A 123 17.24 28.58 6.51
N CYS A 124 16.97 28.62 7.82
CA CYS A 124 17.98 28.55 8.87
C CYS A 124 18.06 27.17 9.57
N GLY A 125 17.62 26.11 8.89
CA GLY A 125 17.64 24.73 9.39
C GLY A 125 18.92 23.95 9.09
N ASP A 126 19.81 24.47 8.23
CA ASP A 126 21.05 23.79 7.87
C ASP A 126 22.11 23.89 8.99
N THR A 127 22.88 22.81 9.20
CA THR A 127 23.93 22.78 10.23
C THR A 127 25.18 22.04 9.73
N PRO A 128 26.37 22.29 10.31
CA PRO A 128 27.60 21.61 9.89
C PRO A 128 27.52 20.08 9.94
N VAL A 129 26.78 19.51 10.90
CA VAL A 129 26.61 18.06 11.01
C VAL A 129 25.83 17.47 9.83
N HIS A 130 24.89 18.22 9.23
CA HIS A 130 24.20 17.79 8.01
C HIS A 130 25.15 17.67 6.82
N HIS A 131 26.01 18.67 6.61
CA HIS A 131 26.99 18.64 5.53
C HIS A 131 28.02 17.52 5.73
N ALA A 132 28.44 17.28 6.98
CA ALA A 132 29.33 16.16 7.30
C ALA A 132 28.68 14.83 6.94
N LEU A 133 27.40 14.62 7.30
CA LEU A 133 26.65 13.42 6.92
C LEU A 133 26.52 13.28 5.40
N GLU A 134 26.12 14.34 4.69
CA GLU A 134 25.97 14.32 3.22
C GLU A 134 27.29 13.95 2.52
N LYS A 135 28.40 14.54 2.97
CA LYS A 135 29.74 14.20 2.48
C LYS A 135 30.09 12.74 2.74
N THR A 136 29.90 12.26 3.97
CA THR A 136 30.21 10.87 4.33
C THR A 136 29.32 9.87 3.59
N VAL A 137 28.05 10.18 3.33
CA VAL A 137 27.17 9.34 2.49
C VAL A 137 27.67 9.27 1.05
N ALA A 138 28.07 10.41 0.47
CA ALA A 138 28.61 10.45 -0.88
C ALA A 138 29.91 9.60 -1.00
N GLU A 139 30.82 9.73 -0.03
CA GLU A 139 32.03 8.90 0.07
C GLU A 139 31.72 7.41 0.26
N TYR A 140 30.74 7.10 1.10
CA TYR A 140 30.33 5.73 1.38
C TYR A 140 29.78 5.02 0.14
N LEU A 141 28.99 5.72 -0.67
CA LEU A 141 28.34 5.18 -1.87
C LEU A 141 29.17 5.37 -3.15
N ASP A 142 30.36 5.98 -3.05
CA ASP A 142 31.18 6.32 -4.20
C ASP A 142 30.40 7.17 -5.24
N LYS A 143 29.86 8.30 -4.76
CA LYS A 143 29.06 9.28 -5.51
C LYS A 143 29.60 10.69 -5.33
N GLU A 144 29.28 11.58 -6.27
CA GLU A 144 29.79 12.97 -6.26
C GLU A 144 29.20 13.82 -5.14
N ALA A 145 27.92 13.59 -4.80
CA ALA A 145 27.20 14.33 -3.78
C ALA A 145 26.01 13.50 -3.23
N ALA A 146 25.51 13.91 -2.07
CA ALA A 146 24.28 13.40 -1.47
C ALA A 146 23.46 14.51 -0.81
N LEU A 147 22.15 14.30 -0.70
CA LEU A 147 21.20 15.16 0.02
C LEU A 147 20.45 14.33 1.05
N VAL A 148 20.38 14.80 2.30
CA VAL A 148 19.61 14.13 3.37
C VAL A 148 18.25 14.78 3.60
N VAL A 149 17.27 13.96 3.97
CA VAL A 149 15.86 14.33 4.22
C VAL A 149 15.43 13.72 5.56
N GLY A 150 14.59 14.45 6.32
CA GLY A 150 14.17 14.08 7.68
C GLY A 150 13.38 12.78 7.83
N MET A 151 12.87 12.19 6.74
CA MET A 151 12.10 10.93 6.76
C MET A 151 12.33 10.13 5.47
N GLY A 152 12.56 8.82 5.58
CA GLY A 152 12.78 7.96 4.40
C GLY A 152 11.59 7.89 3.43
N PHE A 153 10.35 7.89 3.95
CA PHE A 153 9.16 8.01 3.12
C PHE A 153 9.13 9.35 2.37
N ALA A 154 9.46 10.44 3.07
CA ALA A 154 9.51 11.77 2.49
C ALA A 154 10.57 11.86 1.38
N THR A 155 11.75 11.24 1.56
CA THR A 155 12.80 11.17 0.52
C THR A 155 12.23 10.74 -0.84
N ASN A 156 11.43 9.68 -0.89
CA ASN A 156 10.79 9.23 -2.13
C ASN A 156 9.68 10.22 -2.58
N SER A 157 8.76 10.57 -1.67
CA SER A 157 7.58 11.39 -2.02
C SER A 157 7.91 12.83 -2.45
N THR A 158 9.01 13.42 -1.97
CA THR A 158 9.37 14.83 -2.25
C THR A 158 10.45 14.98 -3.30
N LEU A 159 11.30 13.98 -3.54
CA LEU A 159 12.42 14.07 -4.49
C LEU A 159 12.08 13.50 -5.87
N ILE A 160 11.34 12.38 -5.95
CA ILE A 160 10.94 11.77 -7.23
C ILE A 160 10.22 12.77 -8.16
N PRO A 161 9.28 13.62 -7.69
CA PRO A 161 8.67 14.64 -8.54
C PRO A 161 9.66 15.53 -9.27
N VAL A 162 10.73 15.94 -8.59
CA VAL A 162 11.77 16.84 -9.13
C VAL A 162 12.74 16.09 -10.06
N LEU A 163 13.02 14.82 -9.79
CA LEU A 163 13.88 13.97 -10.64
C LEU A 163 13.27 13.71 -12.01
N VAL A 164 11.95 13.51 -12.03
CA VAL A 164 11.19 13.37 -13.28
C VAL A 164 11.31 14.66 -14.08
N ASP A 165 10.97 15.80 -13.47
CA ASP A 165 11.07 17.12 -14.05
C ASP A 165 11.25 18.17 -12.95
N VAL A 166 12.14 19.15 -13.14
CA VAL A 166 12.42 20.16 -12.10
C VAL A 166 11.20 21.02 -11.75
N ASN A 167 10.28 21.20 -12.70
CA ASN A 167 9.00 21.88 -12.49
C ASN A 167 7.90 20.91 -12.05
N GLY A 168 8.25 19.66 -11.74
CA GLY A 168 7.37 18.56 -11.37
C GLY A 168 6.35 18.15 -12.42
N ASN A 169 6.42 18.66 -13.65
CA ASN A 169 5.51 18.30 -14.73
C ASN A 169 6.09 17.13 -15.55
N GLY A 170 5.80 15.90 -15.12
CA GLY A 170 6.27 14.67 -15.77
C GLY A 170 5.68 14.34 -17.14
N LYS A 171 5.03 15.29 -17.83
CA LYS A 171 4.58 15.08 -19.22
C LYS A 171 5.77 14.71 -20.10
N GLY A 172 5.60 13.67 -20.90
CA GLY A 172 6.65 13.11 -21.74
C GLY A 172 7.72 12.29 -21.01
N VAL A 173 7.55 11.98 -19.72
CA VAL A 173 8.43 11.08 -18.96
C VAL A 173 7.73 9.75 -18.68
N LEU A 174 8.43 8.65 -18.92
CA LEU A 174 7.98 7.29 -18.59
C LEU A 174 8.74 6.77 -17.36
N VAL A 175 8.00 6.38 -16.33
CA VAL A 175 8.53 5.68 -15.16
C VAL A 175 8.13 4.21 -15.24
N ILE A 176 9.12 3.33 -15.30
CA ILE A 176 8.93 1.87 -15.28
C ILE A 176 9.24 1.39 -13.86
N SER A 177 8.24 0.83 -13.17
CA SER A 177 8.33 0.50 -11.75
C SER A 177 8.09 -0.98 -11.51
N ASP A 178 8.90 -1.63 -10.68
CA ASP A 178 8.60 -2.98 -10.22
C ASP A 178 7.27 -2.98 -9.43
N THR A 179 6.44 -4.00 -9.64
CA THR A 179 5.14 -4.13 -8.96
C THR A 179 5.21 -4.24 -7.43
N LEU A 180 6.35 -4.61 -6.86
CA LEU A 180 6.55 -4.72 -5.41
C LEU A 180 7.28 -3.51 -4.80
N ASN A 181 7.57 -2.47 -5.59
CA ASN A 181 8.16 -1.24 -5.08
C ASN A 181 7.32 -0.62 -3.96
N HIS A 182 8.04 -0.04 -3.01
CA HIS A 182 7.51 0.49 -1.77
C HIS A 182 6.48 1.60 -2.02
N ALA A 183 5.46 1.68 -1.17
CA ALA A 183 4.37 2.63 -1.33
C ALA A 183 4.83 4.09 -1.42
N SER A 184 5.94 4.45 -0.77
CA SER A 184 6.52 5.81 -0.87
C SER A 184 6.98 6.16 -2.28
N ILE A 185 7.53 5.20 -3.03
CA ILE A 185 7.91 5.38 -4.44
C ILE A 185 6.65 5.64 -5.26
N VAL A 186 5.61 4.82 -5.04
CA VAL A 186 4.32 4.95 -5.74
C VAL A 186 3.72 6.34 -5.52
N GLU A 187 3.83 6.91 -4.32
CA GLU A 187 3.36 8.27 -4.06
C GLU A 187 4.21 9.35 -4.71
N GLY A 188 5.54 9.24 -4.63
CA GLY A 188 6.44 10.17 -5.32
C GLY A 188 6.20 10.20 -6.83
N VAL A 189 6.01 9.03 -7.45
CA VAL A 189 5.71 8.93 -8.88
C VAL A 189 4.32 9.48 -9.21
N ARG A 190 3.30 9.26 -8.36
CA ARG A 190 1.97 9.86 -8.57
C ARG A 190 2.00 11.39 -8.47
N GLY A 191 2.79 11.93 -7.54
CA GLY A 191 3.00 13.37 -7.38
C GLY A 191 3.68 14.04 -8.59
N SER A 192 4.52 13.29 -9.32
CA SER A 192 5.30 13.80 -10.46
C SER A 192 4.48 13.99 -11.75
N GLY A 193 3.28 13.42 -11.85
CA GLY A 193 2.49 13.46 -13.09
C GLY A 193 3.11 12.71 -14.28
N ALA A 194 4.17 11.93 -14.08
CA ALA A 194 4.75 11.06 -15.11
C ALA A 194 3.80 9.93 -15.51
N ARG A 195 3.98 9.39 -16.72
CA ARG A 195 3.33 8.13 -17.08
C ARG A 195 4.03 6.98 -16.36
N VAL A 196 3.25 6.14 -15.70
CA VAL A 196 3.77 4.96 -14.98
C VAL A 196 3.42 3.70 -15.74
N GLN A 197 4.39 2.82 -15.92
CA GLN A 197 4.19 1.48 -16.44
C GLN A 197 4.78 0.46 -15.45
N PRO A 198 3.95 -0.22 -14.64
CA PRO A 198 4.47 -1.28 -13.78
C PRO A 198 4.92 -2.49 -14.62
N PHE A 199 5.95 -3.18 -14.14
CA PHE A 199 6.36 -4.49 -14.65
C PHE A 199 6.35 -5.53 -13.51
N VAL A 200 6.05 -6.78 -13.87
CA VAL A 200 5.97 -7.93 -12.98
C VAL A 200 7.29 -8.06 -12.24
N HIS A 201 7.17 -8.33 -10.94
CA HIS A 201 8.30 -8.37 -10.03
C HIS A 201 9.46 -9.21 -10.57
N ASN A 202 10.65 -8.59 -10.67
CA ASN A 202 11.88 -9.24 -11.13
C ASN A 202 11.80 -9.90 -12.54
N ASP A 203 10.84 -9.52 -13.40
CA ASP A 203 10.71 -10.03 -14.77
C ASP A 203 11.48 -9.14 -15.77
N MET A 204 12.70 -9.56 -16.12
CA MET A 204 13.57 -8.81 -17.03
C MET A 204 13.11 -8.87 -18.49
N HIS A 205 12.38 -9.92 -18.89
CA HIS A 205 11.82 -10.02 -20.24
C HIS A 205 10.72 -8.99 -20.46
N GLN A 206 9.84 -8.81 -19.46
CA GLN A 206 8.82 -7.78 -19.55
C GLN A 206 9.42 -6.38 -19.47
N LEU A 207 10.42 -6.16 -18.60
CA LEU A 207 11.14 -4.89 -18.52
C LEU A 207 11.76 -4.53 -19.88
N GLU A 208 12.47 -5.47 -20.51
CA GLU A 208 13.04 -5.28 -21.85
C GLU A 208 11.97 -4.99 -22.90
N ALA A 209 10.85 -5.73 -22.90
CA ALA A 209 9.75 -5.51 -23.84
C ALA A 209 9.13 -4.11 -23.70
N ILE A 210 9.01 -3.59 -22.47
CA ILE A 210 8.52 -2.22 -22.21
C ILE A 210 9.54 -1.19 -22.71
N LEU A 211 10.83 -1.38 -22.42
CA LEU A 211 11.90 -0.48 -22.84
C LEU A 211 12.03 -0.42 -24.37
N ALA A 212 12.02 -1.58 -25.04
CA ALA A 212 12.05 -1.67 -26.49
C ALA A 212 10.87 -0.90 -27.10
N ARG A 213 9.65 -1.20 -26.67
CA ARG A 213 8.45 -0.50 -27.14
C ARG A 213 8.52 1.01 -26.90
N ALA A 214 8.94 1.42 -25.70
CA ALA A 214 9.02 2.83 -25.34
C ALA A 214 10.02 3.59 -26.21
N THR A 215 11.20 3.02 -26.46
CA THR A 215 12.24 3.68 -27.28
C THR A 215 11.93 3.65 -28.78
N GLU A 216 11.23 2.63 -29.28
CA GLU A 216 10.88 2.49 -30.71
C GLU A 216 9.61 3.27 -31.10
N GLN A 217 8.56 3.18 -30.28
CA GLN A 217 7.23 3.74 -30.60
C GLN A 217 6.98 5.10 -29.96
N GLY A 218 7.78 5.48 -28.95
CA GLY A 218 7.58 6.71 -28.19
C GLY A 218 6.30 6.71 -27.36
N GLN A 219 5.75 7.91 -27.21
CA GLN A 219 4.50 8.22 -26.53
C GLN A 219 3.28 7.81 -27.38
N PRO A 220 2.06 7.74 -26.81
CA PRO A 220 0.85 7.40 -27.57
C PRO A 220 0.54 8.33 -28.75
N ASP A 221 1.05 9.56 -28.71
CA ASP A 221 0.92 10.56 -29.79
C ASP A 221 2.04 10.45 -30.85
N GLY A 222 2.93 9.44 -30.74
CA GLY A 222 4.04 9.19 -31.64
C GLY A 222 5.30 10.02 -31.37
N THR A 223 5.28 10.91 -30.37
CA THR A 223 6.47 11.69 -30.00
C THR A 223 7.44 10.86 -29.15
N PRO A 224 8.76 11.04 -29.24
CA PRO A 224 9.71 10.35 -28.35
C PRO A 224 9.45 10.66 -26.87
N TRP A 225 9.78 9.72 -25.97
CA TRP A 225 9.86 10.02 -24.55
C TRP A 225 11.02 11.00 -24.29
N ARG A 226 10.82 11.97 -23.42
CA ARG A 226 11.87 12.88 -22.94
C ARG A 226 12.88 12.14 -22.07
N LYS A 227 12.35 11.33 -21.14
CA LYS A 227 13.13 10.48 -20.22
C LYS A 227 12.40 9.17 -19.99
N ILE A 228 13.18 8.11 -19.75
CA ILE A 228 12.68 6.82 -19.29
C ILE A 228 13.45 6.49 -18.01
N ILE A 229 12.75 6.26 -16.91
CA ILE A 229 13.35 5.99 -15.58
C ILE A 229 12.87 4.63 -15.09
N ILE A 230 13.80 3.73 -14.83
CA ILE A 230 13.56 2.43 -14.19
C ILE A 230 13.71 2.63 -12.68
N ILE A 231 12.73 2.19 -11.90
CA ILE A 231 12.77 2.24 -10.43
C ILE A 231 12.65 0.83 -9.86
N VAL A 232 13.62 0.44 -9.03
CA VAL A 232 13.67 -0.86 -8.35
C VAL A 232 14.18 -0.71 -6.91
N GLU A 233 13.82 -1.65 -6.04
CA GLU A 233 14.41 -1.79 -4.71
C GLU A 233 15.61 -2.74 -4.71
N GLY A 234 16.61 -2.47 -3.88
CA GLY A 234 17.75 -3.36 -3.66
C GLY A 234 17.33 -4.66 -2.96
N ILE A 235 16.57 -4.55 -1.88
CA ILE A 235 15.90 -5.68 -1.19
C ILE A 235 14.43 -5.33 -0.99
N TYR A 236 13.54 -6.15 -1.56
CA TYR A 236 12.09 -5.98 -1.42
C TYR A 236 11.64 -6.37 -0.01
N SER A 237 11.12 -5.41 0.74
CA SER A 237 10.94 -5.53 2.20
C SER A 237 9.98 -6.63 2.70
N MET A 238 9.04 -7.09 1.86
CA MET A 238 8.03 -8.11 2.22
C MET A 238 8.45 -9.53 1.81
N GLU A 239 9.36 -9.64 0.83
CA GLU A 239 9.82 -10.89 0.24
C GLU A 239 11.24 -11.24 0.69
N GLY A 240 12.07 -10.25 1.01
CA GLY A 240 13.50 -10.43 1.32
C GLY A 240 14.33 -10.81 0.10
N GLN A 241 13.84 -10.52 -1.11
CA GLN A 241 14.50 -10.83 -2.38
C GLN A 241 15.34 -9.65 -2.89
N PHE A 242 16.44 -9.94 -3.56
CA PHE A 242 17.22 -8.94 -4.28
C PHE A 242 16.62 -8.64 -5.65
N CYS A 243 16.81 -7.42 -6.14
CA CYS A 243 16.57 -7.14 -7.56
C CYS A 243 17.63 -7.82 -8.45
N ARG A 244 17.25 -8.07 -9.71
CA ARG A 244 18.17 -8.48 -10.79
C ARG A 244 19.05 -7.33 -11.28
N LEU A 245 19.79 -6.67 -10.38
CA LEU A 245 20.45 -5.39 -10.67
C LEU A 245 21.41 -5.44 -11.88
N ARG A 246 22.19 -6.51 -12.04
CA ARG A 246 23.13 -6.65 -13.17
C ARG A 246 22.41 -6.62 -14.51
N GLU A 247 21.29 -7.32 -14.61
CA GLU A 247 20.43 -7.35 -15.81
C GLU A 247 19.71 -6.01 -16.02
N VAL A 248 19.23 -5.37 -14.94
CA VAL A 248 18.64 -4.03 -15.02
C VAL A 248 19.67 -3.01 -15.55
N VAL A 249 20.92 -3.08 -15.10
CA VAL A 249 22.01 -2.24 -15.61
C VAL A 249 22.32 -2.54 -17.08
N ALA A 250 22.34 -3.82 -17.46
CA ALA A 250 22.53 -4.22 -18.85
C ALA A 250 21.46 -3.62 -19.78
N LEU A 251 20.19 -3.68 -19.36
CA LEU A 251 19.06 -3.08 -20.08
C LEU A 251 19.10 -1.55 -20.05
N LYS A 252 19.44 -0.95 -18.91
CA LYS A 252 19.64 0.50 -18.77
C LYS A 252 20.63 1.00 -19.84
N LYS A 253 21.80 0.37 -19.96
CA LYS A 253 22.83 0.74 -20.93
C LYS A 253 22.34 0.59 -22.37
N LYS A 254 21.70 -0.54 -22.70
CA LYS A 254 21.15 -0.82 -24.03
C LYS A 254 20.09 0.19 -24.47
N TYR A 255 19.20 0.59 -23.57
CA TYR A 255 18.07 1.48 -23.86
C TYR A 255 18.30 2.94 -23.43
N ARG A 256 19.49 3.27 -22.90
CA ARG A 256 19.85 4.59 -22.38
C ARG A 256 18.87 5.16 -21.35
N ALA A 257 18.18 4.29 -20.62
CA ALA A 257 17.27 4.70 -19.55
C ALA A 257 18.06 5.17 -18.32
N TYR A 258 17.40 5.89 -17.42
CA TYR A 258 17.92 6.18 -16.09
C TYR A 258 17.50 5.09 -15.09
N LEU A 259 18.30 4.90 -14.05
CA LEU A 259 18.07 3.92 -12.99
C LEU A 259 18.04 4.60 -11.62
N TYR A 260 16.90 4.44 -10.94
CA TYR A 260 16.69 4.76 -9.54
C TYR A 260 16.71 3.48 -8.72
N LEU A 261 17.65 3.38 -7.79
CA LEU A 261 17.80 2.25 -6.89
C LEU A 261 17.50 2.68 -5.45
N ASP A 262 16.43 2.10 -4.88
CA ASP A 262 16.11 2.26 -3.46
C ASP A 262 16.82 1.17 -2.64
N GLU A 263 17.91 1.55 -1.97
CA GLU A 263 18.75 0.68 -1.13
C GLU A 263 18.24 0.60 0.33
N ALA A 264 17.00 1.01 0.65
CA ALA A 264 16.53 1.17 2.03
C ALA A 264 16.76 -0.04 2.96
N HIS A 265 16.67 -1.26 2.44
CA HIS A 265 16.86 -2.50 3.20
C HIS A 265 18.21 -3.18 2.98
N SER A 266 18.98 -2.76 1.97
CA SER A 266 20.27 -3.34 1.60
C SER A 266 21.45 -2.53 2.11
N VAL A 267 21.38 -1.19 2.11
CA VAL A 267 22.48 -0.35 2.58
C VAL A 267 22.80 -0.61 4.06
N GLY A 268 24.08 -0.74 4.37
CA GLY A 268 24.62 -1.20 5.65
C GLY A 268 24.46 -2.71 5.89
N ALA A 269 23.52 -3.39 5.24
CA ALA A 269 23.16 -4.77 5.58
C ALA A 269 23.84 -5.83 4.71
N VAL A 270 24.07 -5.54 3.44
CA VAL A 270 24.62 -6.51 2.47
C VAL A 270 25.81 -5.96 1.69
N GLY A 271 26.58 -6.87 1.12
CA GLY A 271 27.85 -6.57 0.44
C GLY A 271 29.05 -6.66 1.38
N PRO A 272 30.25 -6.95 0.85
CA PRO A 272 31.46 -7.11 1.66
C PRO A 272 31.80 -5.87 2.50
N ARG A 273 31.47 -4.66 2.02
CA ARG A 273 31.68 -3.37 2.70
C ARG A 273 30.38 -2.77 3.24
N GLY A 274 29.28 -3.54 3.18
CA GLY A 274 27.95 -3.12 3.61
C GLY A 274 27.29 -2.09 2.69
N ARG A 275 27.84 -1.76 1.51
CA ARG A 275 27.35 -0.61 0.71
C ARG A 275 26.02 -0.84 0.00
N GLY A 276 25.41 -2.01 0.16
CA GLY A 276 24.12 -2.36 -0.44
C GLY A 276 24.24 -3.36 -1.58
N VAL A 277 23.18 -3.45 -2.39
CA VAL A 277 23.07 -4.50 -3.42
C VAL A 277 24.09 -4.30 -4.55
N THR A 278 24.51 -3.06 -4.81
CA THR A 278 25.61 -2.74 -5.75
C THR A 278 26.90 -3.45 -5.34
N ASP A 279 27.28 -3.33 -4.07
CA ASP A 279 28.46 -3.97 -3.49
C ASP A 279 28.30 -5.49 -3.36
N HIS A 280 27.09 -5.96 -3.08
CA HIS A 280 26.77 -7.39 -3.05
C HIS A 280 26.95 -8.06 -4.42
N LEU A 281 26.49 -7.44 -5.50
CA LEU A 281 26.47 -8.02 -6.85
C LEU A 281 27.64 -7.58 -7.74
N GLY A 282 28.60 -6.82 -7.19
CA GLY A 282 29.75 -6.31 -7.94
C GLY A 282 29.36 -5.39 -9.09
N VAL A 283 28.32 -4.58 -8.89
CA VAL A 283 27.84 -3.58 -9.86
C VAL A 283 28.52 -2.24 -9.54
N PRO A 284 29.23 -1.61 -10.50
CA PRO A 284 29.79 -0.28 -10.30
C PRO A 284 28.69 0.73 -9.97
N THR A 285 28.88 1.53 -8.92
CA THR A 285 27.90 2.54 -8.52
C THR A 285 27.71 3.60 -9.62
N ALA A 286 28.73 3.85 -10.45
CA ALA A 286 28.65 4.69 -11.65
C ALA A 286 27.55 4.26 -12.65
N ASP A 287 27.19 2.98 -12.68
CA ASP A 287 26.12 2.46 -13.54
C ASP A 287 24.70 2.70 -12.97
N VAL A 288 24.57 3.25 -11.76
CA VAL A 288 23.29 3.61 -11.12
C VAL A 288 23.20 5.14 -11.03
N ASP A 289 22.19 5.77 -11.62
CA ASP A 289 22.16 7.25 -11.69
C ASP A 289 21.76 7.88 -10.36
N MET A 290 20.80 7.25 -9.68
CA MET A 290 20.20 7.73 -8.43
C MET A 290 20.20 6.61 -7.40
N MET A 291 20.87 6.82 -6.27
CA MET A 291 20.89 5.87 -5.15
C MET A 291 20.19 6.49 -3.95
N MET A 292 19.03 5.94 -3.59
CA MET A 292 18.26 6.35 -2.42
C MET A 292 18.48 5.34 -1.29
N GLY A 293 18.42 5.79 -0.04
CA GLY A 293 18.37 4.90 1.11
C GLY A 293 17.77 5.57 2.35
N THR A 294 17.69 4.81 3.44
CA THR A 294 17.21 5.30 4.74
C THR A 294 18.21 5.02 5.87
N PHE A 295 18.27 5.93 6.83
CA PHE A 295 19.08 5.73 8.05
C PHE A 295 18.35 4.93 9.13
N THR A 296 17.08 4.58 8.92
CA THR A 296 16.24 3.96 9.97
C THR A 296 16.57 2.49 10.25
N LYS A 297 17.18 1.81 9.29
CA LYS A 297 17.41 0.36 9.36
C LYS A 297 18.78 0.08 9.98
N SER A 298 19.77 -0.17 9.13
CA SER A 298 21.13 -0.54 9.52
C SER A 298 21.80 0.47 10.44
N PHE A 299 21.46 1.75 10.40
CA PHE A 299 22.17 2.82 11.12
C PHE A 299 21.52 3.22 12.45
N GLY A 300 20.36 2.67 12.80
CA GLY A 300 19.70 2.98 14.08
C GLY A 300 19.27 4.45 14.25
N SER A 301 19.09 5.19 13.15
CA SER A 301 18.69 6.60 13.16
C SER A 301 17.27 6.79 12.58
N VAL A 302 16.97 7.95 12.03
CA VAL A 302 15.77 8.28 11.24
C VAL A 302 16.18 9.05 9.99
N GLY A 303 15.28 9.27 9.04
CA GLY A 303 15.58 10.00 7.80
C GLY A 303 16.04 9.13 6.64
N GLY A 304 16.39 9.79 5.53
CA GLY A 304 16.88 9.15 4.33
C GLY A 304 17.74 10.08 3.48
N TYR A 305 18.30 9.53 2.41
CA TYR A 305 19.19 10.26 1.53
C TYR A 305 18.93 9.92 0.07
N ILE A 306 19.40 10.79 -0.82
CA ILE A 306 19.65 10.46 -2.22
C ILE A 306 21.08 10.86 -2.59
N ALA A 307 21.76 10.04 -3.36
CA ALA A 307 23.10 10.28 -3.86
C ALA A 307 23.16 10.07 -5.39
N GLY A 308 23.99 10.86 -6.07
CA GLY A 308 24.12 10.86 -7.52
C GLY A 308 25.13 11.90 -7.99
N SER A 309 24.90 12.51 -9.15
CA SER A 309 25.74 13.62 -9.62
C SER A 309 25.52 14.89 -8.78
N ARG A 310 26.54 15.74 -8.71
CA ARG A 310 26.47 17.01 -7.99
C ARG A 310 25.36 17.90 -8.52
N ASP A 311 25.24 18.02 -9.85
CA ASP A 311 24.21 18.83 -10.49
C ASP A 311 22.79 18.38 -10.12
N MET A 312 22.57 17.06 -10.08
CA MET A 312 21.28 16.49 -9.66
C MET A 312 20.98 16.82 -8.20
N VAL A 313 21.94 16.59 -7.30
CA VAL A 313 21.77 16.84 -5.87
C VAL A 313 21.48 18.31 -5.59
N GLU A 314 22.19 19.22 -6.25
CA GLU A 314 21.94 20.66 -6.11
C GLU A 314 20.60 21.10 -6.71
N ALA A 315 20.15 20.48 -7.80
CA ALA A 315 18.79 20.73 -8.30
C ALA A 315 17.71 20.24 -7.32
N LEU A 316 17.89 19.07 -6.71
CA LEU A 316 16.95 18.57 -5.70
C LEU A 316 16.90 19.46 -4.46
N ARG A 317 18.05 19.93 -3.99
CA ARG A 317 18.15 20.87 -2.87
C ARG A 317 17.38 22.17 -3.14
N ARG A 318 17.38 22.64 -4.38
CA ARG A 318 16.74 23.89 -4.81
C ARG A 318 15.23 23.79 -5.00
N HIS A 319 14.77 22.68 -5.58
CA HIS A 319 13.40 22.61 -6.11
C HIS A 319 12.50 21.67 -5.32
N SER A 320 13.07 20.76 -4.51
CA SER A 320 12.28 19.81 -3.76
C SER A 320 11.56 20.45 -2.58
N ALA A 321 10.31 20.03 -2.39
CA ALA A 321 9.50 20.44 -1.25
C ALA A 321 10.13 20.03 0.08
N GLY A 322 10.86 18.91 0.10
CA GLY A 322 11.58 18.43 1.28
C GLY A 322 12.68 19.39 1.73
N SER A 323 13.36 20.08 0.82
CA SER A 323 14.41 21.06 1.15
C SER A 323 13.87 22.47 1.41
N LEU A 324 12.78 22.84 0.74
CA LEU A 324 12.20 24.19 0.81
C LEU A 324 11.24 24.38 1.99
N TYR A 325 10.44 23.37 2.31
CA TYR A 325 9.32 23.51 3.24
C TYR A 325 9.39 22.60 4.46
N ALA A 326 10.04 21.43 4.34
CA ALA A 326 10.13 20.51 5.46
C ALA A 326 11.26 20.91 6.41
N PRO A 327 11.08 20.81 7.73
CA PRO A 327 12.16 21.01 8.68
C PRO A 327 13.35 20.11 8.39
N ALA A 328 14.54 20.63 8.68
CA ALA A 328 15.78 19.87 8.56
C ALA A 328 15.75 18.59 9.40
N MET A 329 16.57 17.61 9.00
CA MET A 329 16.70 16.37 9.75
C MET A 329 17.18 16.68 11.18
N SER A 330 16.59 16.03 12.18
CA SER A 330 16.91 16.28 13.58
C SER A 330 18.42 16.11 13.85
N PRO A 331 19.13 17.10 14.43
CA PRO A 331 20.58 17.03 14.60
C PRO A 331 21.08 15.77 15.35
N PRO A 332 20.43 15.31 16.45
CA PRO A 332 20.74 14.01 17.06
C PRO A 332 20.68 12.83 16.08
N ALA A 333 19.67 12.78 15.22
CA ALA A 333 19.55 11.74 14.20
C ALA A 333 20.66 11.84 13.13
N VAL A 334 21.02 13.04 12.72
CA VAL A 334 22.12 13.27 11.77
C VAL A 334 23.43 12.74 12.37
N GLN A 335 23.71 13.06 13.63
CA GLN A 335 24.91 12.60 14.33
C GLN A 335 24.92 11.06 14.50
N GLN A 336 23.79 10.43 14.83
CA GLN A 336 23.68 8.97 14.91
C GLN A 336 24.04 8.31 13.58
N ALA A 337 23.46 8.80 12.48
CA ALA A 337 23.72 8.26 11.14
C ALA A 337 25.19 8.46 10.72
N LEU A 338 25.74 9.66 10.97
CA LEU A 338 27.13 10.00 10.66
C LEU A 338 28.11 9.09 11.40
N SER A 339 27.88 8.89 12.70
CA SER A 339 28.74 8.06 13.54
C SER A 339 28.66 6.60 13.12
N ALA A 340 27.45 6.06 12.92
CA ALA A 340 27.26 4.69 12.44
C ALA A 340 27.95 4.45 11.08
N LEU A 341 27.85 5.39 10.14
CA LEU A 341 28.55 5.32 8.85
C LEU A 341 30.07 5.27 9.02
N ARG A 342 30.65 6.10 9.89
CA ARG A 342 32.10 6.09 10.17
C ARG A 342 32.58 4.75 10.75
N VAL A 343 31.80 4.16 11.65
CA VAL A 343 32.08 2.81 12.18
C VAL A 343 32.02 1.76 11.07
N ILE A 344 30.99 1.80 10.21
CA ILE A 344 30.84 0.87 9.09
C ILE A 344 31.99 1.00 8.09
N MET A 345 32.42 2.23 7.80
CA MET A 345 33.54 2.53 6.91
C MET A 345 34.91 2.17 7.49
N GLY A 346 35.01 1.93 8.80
CA GLY A 346 36.29 1.81 9.51
C GLY A 346 37.11 3.11 9.48
N SER A 347 36.45 4.25 9.27
CA SER A 347 37.12 5.57 9.23
C SER A 347 37.32 6.20 10.60
N ASP A 348 36.72 5.61 11.64
CA ASP A 348 37.02 5.91 13.04
C ASP A 348 37.99 4.86 13.61
N PRO A 349 39.29 5.21 13.78
CA PRO A 349 40.30 4.28 14.28
C PRO A 349 40.01 3.75 15.68
N SER A 350 39.24 4.49 16.50
CA SER A 350 38.90 4.07 17.87
C SER A 350 38.01 2.83 17.91
N THR A 351 37.34 2.52 16.79
CA THR A 351 36.39 1.40 16.68
C THR A 351 36.98 0.13 16.08
N GLY A 352 38.22 0.18 15.56
CA GLY A 352 38.87 -0.94 14.90
C GLY A 352 38.04 -1.50 13.73
N ASP A 353 37.91 -2.82 13.65
CA ASP A 353 37.16 -3.57 12.64
C ASP A 353 35.69 -3.85 13.04
N LEU A 354 35.13 -3.10 14.00
CA LEU A 354 33.77 -3.30 14.51
C LEU A 354 32.71 -3.33 13.40
N GLY A 355 32.77 -2.39 12.45
CA GLY A 355 31.85 -2.33 11.31
C GLY A 355 31.87 -3.62 10.47
N GLN A 356 33.06 -4.09 10.11
CA GLN A 356 33.25 -5.30 9.31
C GLN A 356 32.75 -6.55 10.05
N ARG A 357 33.01 -6.65 11.36
CA ARG A 357 32.47 -7.75 12.18
C ARG A 357 30.96 -7.77 12.19
N LYS A 358 30.30 -6.62 12.39
CA LYS A 358 28.83 -6.53 12.38
C LYS A 358 28.24 -6.97 11.04
N ILE A 359 28.84 -6.58 9.90
CA ILE A 359 28.40 -7.01 8.56
C ILE A 359 28.52 -8.53 8.39
N ASN A 360 29.68 -9.10 8.74
CA ASN A 360 29.91 -10.54 8.62
C ASN A 360 28.95 -11.34 9.52
N GLN A 361 28.76 -10.90 10.77
CA GLN A 361 27.86 -11.52 11.73
C GLN A 361 26.41 -11.49 11.25
N LEU A 362 25.93 -10.37 10.70
CA LEU A 362 24.58 -10.27 10.14
C LEU A 362 24.36 -11.29 9.02
N ARG A 363 25.31 -11.41 8.10
CA ARG A 363 25.25 -12.37 6.99
C ARG A 363 25.18 -13.80 7.49
N GLU A 364 26.06 -14.16 8.44
CA GLU A 364 26.09 -15.49 9.05
C GLU A 364 24.80 -15.83 9.79
N ASN A 365 24.32 -14.89 10.62
CA ASN A 365 23.07 -15.02 11.36
C ASN A 365 21.87 -15.21 10.43
N SER A 366 21.79 -14.42 9.36
CA SER A 366 20.66 -14.47 8.42
C SER A 366 20.58 -15.80 7.69
N ASN A 367 21.72 -16.29 7.18
CA ASN A 367 21.79 -17.57 6.49
C ASN A 367 21.55 -18.76 7.41
N MET A 368 22.08 -18.70 8.65
CA MET A 368 21.84 -19.74 9.66
C MET A 368 20.35 -19.84 9.99
N PHE A 369 19.72 -18.71 10.31
CA PHE A 369 18.31 -18.68 10.71
C PHE A 369 17.40 -19.16 9.57
N ARG A 370 17.67 -18.73 8.33
CA ARG A 370 16.99 -19.20 7.13
C ARG A 370 17.05 -20.72 6.97
N LYS A 371 18.24 -21.32 7.06
CA LYS A 371 18.43 -22.77 6.97
C LYS A 371 17.63 -23.51 8.05
N GLY A 372 17.60 -22.97 9.26
CA GLY A 372 16.79 -23.51 10.35
C GLY A 372 15.29 -23.53 10.03
N LEU A 373 14.75 -22.44 9.47
CA LEU A 373 13.35 -22.35 9.06
C LEU A 373 12.99 -23.35 7.94
N LEU A 374 13.88 -23.54 6.97
CA LEU A 374 13.71 -24.56 5.92
C LEU A 374 13.72 -25.98 6.52
N ALA A 375 14.65 -26.27 7.44
CA ALA A 375 14.79 -27.58 8.07
C ALA A 375 13.54 -28.04 8.84
N MET A 376 12.79 -27.11 9.45
CA MET A 376 11.53 -27.41 10.13
C MET A 376 10.32 -27.53 9.18
N GLY A 377 10.48 -27.22 7.89
CA GLY A 377 9.42 -27.31 6.87
C GLY A 377 8.58 -26.04 6.70
N CYS A 378 9.09 -24.87 7.08
CA CYS A 378 8.46 -23.60 6.72
C CYS A 378 8.61 -23.30 5.23
N ARG A 379 7.64 -22.61 4.63
CA ARG A 379 7.83 -21.99 3.30
C ARG A 379 8.48 -20.64 3.46
N VAL A 380 9.79 -20.61 3.24
CA VAL A 380 10.63 -19.42 3.40
C VAL A 380 10.72 -18.66 2.07
N LEU A 381 10.58 -17.33 2.12
CA LEU A 381 10.82 -16.45 0.98
C LEU A 381 12.20 -15.78 1.07
N GLY A 382 12.62 -15.11 0.01
CA GLY A 382 13.83 -14.29 0.00
C GLY A 382 15.07 -15.05 -0.45
N ASP A 383 16.14 -14.28 -0.62
CA ASP A 383 17.44 -14.77 -1.10
C ASP A 383 18.42 -14.97 0.06
N LEU A 384 19.53 -15.68 -0.20
CA LEU A 384 20.65 -15.80 0.74
C LEU A 384 21.24 -14.43 1.07
N ASP A 385 21.85 -14.29 2.25
CA ASP A 385 22.44 -13.05 2.78
C ASP A 385 21.43 -11.93 3.11
N SER A 386 20.15 -12.07 2.75
CA SER A 386 19.11 -11.10 3.10
C SER A 386 18.84 -11.09 4.61
N PRO A 387 18.87 -9.91 5.28
CA PRO A 387 18.56 -9.79 6.71
C PRO A 387 17.06 -9.95 7.02
N ILE A 388 16.25 -10.13 5.97
CA ILE A 388 14.82 -10.32 6.04
C ILE A 388 14.52 -11.74 5.61
N THR A 389 13.97 -12.54 6.53
CA THR A 389 13.62 -13.94 6.26
C THR A 389 12.13 -14.15 6.51
N PRO A 390 11.25 -13.99 5.50
CA PRO A 390 9.82 -14.20 5.69
C PRO A 390 9.44 -15.68 5.59
N ILE A 391 8.45 -16.11 6.38
CA ILE A 391 7.73 -17.37 6.18
C ILE A 391 6.29 -17.11 5.78
N MET A 392 5.77 -17.92 4.86
CA MET A 392 4.38 -17.82 4.46
C MET A 392 3.48 -18.39 5.55
N LEU A 393 2.52 -17.59 6.00
CA LEU A 393 1.47 -18.06 6.90
C LEU A 393 0.30 -18.59 6.10
N TYR A 394 -0.07 -17.92 5.01
CA TYR A 394 -1.29 -18.14 4.22
C TYR A 394 -2.58 -18.09 5.06
N HIS A 395 -3.60 -17.47 4.46
CA HIS A 395 -4.89 -17.22 5.10
C HIS A 395 -4.80 -16.28 6.33
N PRO A 396 -5.77 -15.36 6.51
CA PRO A 396 -5.75 -14.40 7.62
C PRO A 396 -5.86 -15.01 9.02
N GLU A 397 -6.50 -16.17 9.18
CA GLU A 397 -6.73 -16.75 10.51
C GLU A 397 -5.43 -17.17 11.23
N LYS A 398 -4.43 -17.62 10.47
CA LYS A 398 -3.14 -18.09 11.00
C LYS A 398 -2.28 -16.98 11.57
N ILE A 399 -2.49 -15.74 11.11
CA ILE A 399 -1.80 -14.53 11.60
C ILE A 399 -1.91 -14.45 13.13
N SER A 400 -3.14 -14.54 13.63
CA SER A 400 -3.40 -14.33 15.06
C SER A 400 -2.86 -15.46 15.93
N GLY A 401 -3.05 -16.71 15.49
CA GLY A 401 -2.51 -17.88 16.20
C GLY A 401 -0.99 -17.83 16.28
N PHE A 402 -0.32 -17.58 15.15
CA PHE A 402 1.14 -17.56 15.09
C PHE A 402 1.73 -16.41 15.92
N SER A 403 1.22 -15.19 15.73
CA SER A 403 1.69 -14.00 16.46
C SER A 403 1.53 -14.11 17.98
N ARG A 404 0.39 -14.66 18.45
CA ARG A 404 0.13 -14.85 19.89
C ARG A 404 0.98 -15.96 20.48
N ASN A 405 1.17 -17.06 19.74
CA ASN A 405 1.97 -18.20 20.21
C ASN A 405 3.46 -17.89 20.28
N CYS A 406 3.99 -17.09 19.36
CA CYS A 406 5.35 -16.55 19.47
C CYS A 406 5.49 -15.62 20.67
N LEU A 407 4.56 -14.68 20.87
CA LEU A 407 4.63 -13.75 22.00
C LEU A 407 4.59 -14.46 23.36
N LYS A 408 3.72 -15.47 23.53
CA LYS A 408 3.67 -16.32 24.74
C LYS A 408 5.00 -17.01 25.08
N ARG A 409 5.86 -17.18 24.08
CA ARG A 409 7.19 -17.79 24.18
C ARG A 409 8.30 -16.73 24.21
N ALA A 410 7.96 -15.48 24.54
CA ALA A 410 8.89 -14.36 24.55
C ALA A 410 9.60 -14.12 23.20
N LEU A 411 8.92 -14.37 22.07
CA LEU A 411 9.41 -14.00 20.74
C LEU A 411 8.60 -12.86 20.13
N ALA A 412 9.28 -11.75 19.84
CA ALA A 412 8.70 -10.63 19.11
C ALA A 412 8.88 -10.82 17.60
N VAL A 413 7.82 -11.29 16.94
CA VAL A 413 7.76 -11.53 15.49
C VAL A 413 6.78 -10.61 14.79
N VAL A 414 7.06 -10.23 13.54
CA VAL A 414 6.17 -9.38 12.74
C VAL A 414 5.28 -10.23 11.87
N VAL A 415 3.97 -10.12 12.05
CA VAL A 415 2.99 -10.69 11.13
C VAL A 415 2.46 -9.62 10.18
N VAL A 416 2.35 -9.95 8.90
CA VAL A 416 1.96 -9.03 7.83
C VAL A 416 0.68 -9.52 7.16
N GLY A 417 -0.23 -8.59 6.89
CA GLY A 417 -1.47 -8.81 6.16
C GLY A 417 -1.89 -7.56 5.38
N PHE A 418 -3.13 -7.56 4.89
CA PHE A 418 -3.70 -6.42 4.17
C PHE A 418 -3.64 -5.12 5.00
N PRO A 419 -3.37 -3.94 4.40
CA PRO A 419 -3.16 -3.69 2.97
C PRO A 419 -1.73 -3.95 2.47
N ALA A 420 -0.77 -4.25 3.35
CA ALA A 420 0.63 -4.43 2.96
C ALA A 420 0.85 -5.64 2.04
N THR A 421 0.07 -6.72 2.23
CA THR A 421 0.07 -7.88 1.33
C THR A 421 -1.36 -8.28 0.98
N PRO A 422 -1.59 -8.98 -0.16
CA PRO A 422 -2.90 -9.53 -0.47
C PRO A 422 -3.45 -10.41 0.66
N LEU A 423 -4.78 -10.44 0.83
CA LEU A 423 -5.46 -11.07 1.97
C LEU A 423 -5.07 -12.55 2.18
N LEU A 424 -4.81 -13.30 1.09
CA LEU A 424 -4.48 -14.72 1.13
C LEU A 424 -2.97 -15.00 1.25
N LEU A 425 -2.13 -13.98 1.09
CA LEU A 425 -0.66 -14.10 1.08
C LEU A 425 -0.04 -13.48 2.34
N SER A 426 -0.71 -13.66 3.48
CA SER A 426 -0.20 -13.31 4.80
C SER A 426 1.07 -14.07 5.13
N ARG A 427 1.96 -13.43 5.88
CA ARG A 427 3.30 -13.95 6.19
C ARG A 427 3.79 -13.43 7.54
N SER A 428 4.78 -14.11 8.11
CA SER A 428 5.55 -13.62 9.25
C SER A 428 6.93 -13.27 8.77
N ARG A 429 7.42 -12.08 9.09
CA ARG A 429 8.74 -11.61 8.70
C ARG A 429 9.65 -11.57 9.90
N PHE A 430 10.78 -12.25 9.79
CA PHE A 430 11.86 -12.19 10.76
C PHE A 430 12.92 -11.21 10.25
N CYS A 431 13.32 -10.29 11.12
CA CYS A 431 14.38 -9.32 10.87
C CYS A 431 15.58 -9.69 11.73
N ILE A 432 16.65 -10.13 11.08
CA ILE A 432 17.85 -10.63 11.74
C ILE A 432 18.83 -9.47 11.93
N ALA A 433 19.55 -9.48 13.05
CA ALA A 433 20.50 -8.46 13.44
C ALA A 433 21.89 -9.06 13.68
N ALA A 434 22.92 -8.23 13.48
CA ALA A 434 24.29 -8.54 13.85
C ALA A 434 24.46 -8.76 15.36
N SER A 435 23.59 -8.16 16.18
CA SER A 435 23.63 -8.28 17.64
C SER A 435 23.02 -9.59 18.17
N HIS A 436 22.38 -10.41 17.32
CA HIS A 436 21.88 -11.71 17.75
C HIS A 436 23.04 -12.69 17.91
N THR A 437 23.02 -13.42 19.02
CA THR A 437 23.92 -14.56 19.23
C THR A 437 23.36 -15.81 18.55
N ARG A 438 24.24 -16.78 18.26
CA ARG A 438 23.83 -18.07 17.71
C ARG A 438 22.81 -18.78 18.60
N ASP A 439 23.06 -18.81 19.91
CA ASP A 439 22.19 -19.47 20.89
C ASP A 439 20.78 -18.86 20.93
N GLU A 440 20.68 -17.53 20.83
CA GLU A 440 19.40 -16.82 20.73
C GLU A 440 18.63 -17.21 19.45
N LEU A 441 19.32 -17.31 18.31
CA LEU A 441 18.71 -17.72 17.05
C LEU A 441 18.27 -19.19 17.05
N GLU A 442 19.08 -20.08 17.63
CA GLU A 442 18.69 -21.50 17.79
C GLU A 442 17.51 -21.64 18.76
N HIS A 443 17.47 -20.86 19.83
CA HIS A 443 16.33 -20.77 20.73
C HIS A 443 15.08 -20.27 19.99
N ALA A 444 15.21 -19.21 19.20
CA ALA A 444 14.13 -18.69 18.39
C ALA A 444 13.56 -19.73 17.43
N LEU A 445 14.42 -20.48 16.73
CA LEU A 445 14.00 -21.55 15.83
C LEU A 445 13.17 -22.62 16.55
N ARG A 446 13.58 -23.07 17.75
CA ARG A 446 12.80 -24.03 18.55
C ARG A 446 11.42 -23.48 18.91
N MET A 447 11.34 -22.20 19.30
CA MET A 447 10.07 -21.57 19.65
C MET A 447 9.17 -21.34 18.42
N VAL A 448 9.76 -21.01 17.26
CA VAL A 448 9.06 -20.90 15.98
C VAL A 448 8.54 -22.26 15.52
N GLU A 449 9.31 -23.35 15.64
CA GLU A 449 8.85 -24.70 15.31
C GLU A 449 7.64 -25.08 16.17
N SER A 450 7.73 -24.84 17.48
CA SER A 450 6.62 -25.11 18.42
C SER A 450 5.36 -24.31 18.06
N ALA A 451 5.48 -23.00 17.82
CA ALA A 451 4.36 -22.17 17.38
C ALA A 451 3.84 -22.63 16.00
N GLY A 452 4.74 -23.08 15.13
CA GLY A 452 4.45 -23.54 13.78
C GLY A 452 3.63 -24.83 13.74
N LEU A 453 3.90 -25.76 14.66
CA LEU A 453 3.16 -27.01 14.84
C LEU A 453 1.73 -26.75 15.29
N GLU A 454 1.54 -25.88 16.29
CA GLU A 454 0.22 -25.54 16.80
C GLU A 454 -0.66 -24.81 15.78
N THR A 455 -0.04 -24.05 14.88
CA THR A 455 -0.76 -23.23 13.88
C THR A 455 -0.84 -23.87 12.49
N GLY A 456 -0.14 -24.98 12.29
CA GLY A 456 -0.11 -25.72 11.04
C GLY A 456 0.54 -24.92 9.90
N VAL A 457 1.66 -24.23 10.16
CA VAL A 457 2.42 -23.45 9.14
C VAL A 457 3.71 -24.13 8.69
N LEU A 458 4.03 -25.31 9.24
CA LEU A 458 5.13 -26.17 8.80
C LEU A 458 4.68 -27.04 7.62
N TYR A 459 4.46 -26.41 6.46
CA TYR A 459 3.84 -27.03 5.29
C TYR A 459 4.61 -28.22 4.71
N ASP A 460 5.93 -28.15 4.70
CA ASP A 460 6.79 -29.04 3.92
C ASP A 460 7.66 -29.94 4.82
N ARG A 461 7.23 -30.17 6.08
CA ARG A 461 8.01 -30.86 7.11
C ARG A 461 8.49 -32.27 6.71
N ALA A 462 7.61 -33.08 6.12
CA ALA A 462 7.97 -34.44 5.68
C ALA A 462 9.00 -34.42 4.54
N THR A 463 8.84 -33.48 3.60
CA THR A 463 9.76 -33.27 2.48
C THR A 463 11.13 -32.83 2.98
N ALA A 464 11.16 -31.84 3.88
CA ALA A 464 12.40 -31.34 4.49
C ALA A 464 13.14 -32.43 5.27
N ALA A 465 12.43 -33.21 6.10
CA ALA A 465 13.03 -34.32 6.84
C ALA A 465 13.61 -35.40 5.91
N ALA A 466 12.92 -35.73 4.81
CA ALA A 466 13.40 -36.71 3.84
C ALA A 466 14.64 -36.21 3.08
N ALA A 467 14.69 -34.92 2.70
CA ALA A 467 15.84 -34.31 2.06
C ALA A 467 17.07 -34.24 2.98
N LEU A 468 16.88 -33.86 4.25
CA LEU A 468 17.93 -33.88 5.27
C LEU A 468 18.48 -35.30 5.50
N ALA A 469 17.62 -36.32 5.53
CA ALA A 469 18.05 -37.72 5.64
C ALA A 469 18.86 -38.20 4.44
N ARG A 470 18.70 -37.58 3.27
CA ARG A 470 19.51 -37.83 2.06
C ARG A 470 20.77 -36.96 1.99
N GLY A 471 20.98 -36.03 2.93
CA GLY A 471 22.09 -35.08 2.91
C GLY A 471 21.95 -33.98 1.85
N GLU A 472 20.74 -33.71 1.37
CA GLU A 472 20.47 -32.64 0.40
C GLU A 472 20.48 -31.26 1.08
N ASP A 473 20.98 -30.23 0.40
CA ASP A 473 20.85 -28.84 0.86
C ASP A 473 19.43 -28.33 0.54
N LEU A 474 18.69 -27.97 1.60
CA LEU A 474 17.31 -27.49 1.49
C LEU A 474 17.21 -26.10 0.82
N ASP A 475 18.31 -25.36 0.70
CA ASP A 475 18.35 -24.01 0.14
C ASP A 475 18.99 -23.95 -1.25
N GLN A 476 19.08 -25.11 -1.94
CA GLN A 476 19.68 -25.23 -3.27
C GLN A 476 19.15 -24.18 -4.27
N LEU A 477 17.84 -23.90 -4.25
CA LEU A 477 17.23 -22.87 -5.11
C LEU A 477 17.77 -21.47 -4.83
N ALA A 478 18.02 -21.11 -3.56
CA ALA A 478 18.57 -19.80 -3.23
C ALA A 478 20.07 -19.71 -3.54
N ILE A 479 20.80 -20.83 -3.45
CA ILE A 479 22.20 -20.93 -3.89
C ILE A 479 22.29 -20.69 -5.40
N GLU A 480 21.47 -21.39 -6.19
CA GLU A 480 21.38 -21.22 -7.63
C GLU A 480 20.97 -19.79 -7.99
N ARG A 481 19.98 -19.24 -7.29
CA ARG A 481 19.54 -17.85 -7.47
C ARG A 481 20.66 -16.85 -7.19
N LYS A 482 21.44 -17.05 -6.12
CA LYS A 482 22.60 -16.20 -5.82
C LYS A 482 23.65 -16.28 -6.92
N GLN A 483 23.96 -17.48 -7.42
CA GLN A 483 24.90 -17.66 -8.52
C GLN A 483 24.39 -17.00 -9.80
N GLU A 484 23.12 -17.17 -10.14
CA GLU A 484 22.46 -16.52 -11.27
C GLU A 484 22.60 -14.98 -11.17
N LEU A 485 22.28 -14.42 -10.00
CA LEU A 485 22.40 -12.98 -9.74
C LEU A 485 23.83 -12.45 -9.88
N HIS A 486 24.86 -13.22 -9.52
CA HIS A 486 26.26 -12.80 -9.64
C HIS A 486 26.82 -13.01 -11.06
N ASN A 487 26.37 -14.08 -11.74
CA ASN A 487 26.85 -14.46 -13.06
C ASN A 487 26.14 -13.74 -14.21
N ALA A 488 25.01 -13.08 -13.94
CA ALA A 488 24.29 -12.30 -14.94
C ALA A 488 25.20 -11.27 -15.63
N PRO A 489 25.06 -11.05 -16.95
CA PRO A 489 25.90 -10.10 -17.66
C PRO A 489 25.56 -8.65 -17.25
N LEU A 490 26.57 -7.78 -17.25
CA LEU A 490 26.41 -6.33 -17.03
C LEU A 490 26.12 -5.55 -18.32
N ASP A 491 26.21 -6.23 -19.46
CA ASP A 491 25.96 -5.69 -20.79
C ASP A 491 24.97 -6.59 -21.51
N ALA A 492 23.94 -5.99 -22.12
CA ALA A 492 22.91 -6.75 -22.82
C ALA A 492 23.32 -6.98 -24.29
N PRO A 493 22.96 -8.13 -24.90
CA PRO A 493 23.23 -8.37 -26.31
C PRO A 493 22.39 -7.43 -27.22
N GLY A 494 22.99 -7.04 -28.35
CA GLY A 494 22.37 -6.18 -29.37
C GLY A 494 22.98 -4.77 -29.43
N SER A 495 22.51 -3.96 -30.37
CA SER A 495 22.94 -2.56 -30.51
C SER A 495 22.22 -1.65 -29.51
N VAL A 496 22.94 -0.65 -28.99
CA VAL A 496 22.35 0.43 -28.19
C VAL A 496 21.33 1.20 -29.02
N THR A 497 20.20 1.57 -28.42
CA THR A 497 19.14 2.33 -29.10
C THR A 497 19.64 3.69 -29.60
N ALA A 498 19.03 4.18 -30.69
CA ALA A 498 19.31 5.52 -31.22
C ALA A 498 18.70 6.64 -30.36
N TRP A 499 17.66 6.34 -29.58
CA TRP A 499 17.01 7.30 -28.67
C TRP A 499 18.01 7.89 -27.67
N VAL A 500 17.86 9.17 -27.33
CA VAL A 500 18.72 9.89 -26.39
C VAL A 500 17.82 10.56 -25.35
N PRO A 501 17.99 10.27 -24.05
CA PRO A 501 17.24 10.95 -23.00
C PRO A 501 17.66 12.43 -22.85
N GLU A 502 16.72 13.28 -22.46
CA GLU A 502 17.05 14.57 -21.84
C GLU A 502 17.83 14.35 -20.53
N PRO A 503 18.79 15.22 -20.18
CA PRO A 503 19.47 15.16 -18.88
C PRO A 503 18.49 15.09 -17.70
N LEU A 504 18.84 14.31 -16.66
CA LEU A 504 18.02 14.18 -15.44
C LEU A 504 17.60 15.55 -14.89
N VAL A 505 18.53 16.51 -14.88
CA VAL A 505 18.28 17.91 -14.58
C VAL A 505 18.93 18.78 -15.67
N SER A 506 18.22 19.78 -16.16
CA SER A 506 18.77 20.69 -17.17
C SER A 506 19.86 21.57 -16.56
N ALA A 507 20.88 21.90 -17.35
CA ALA A 507 21.78 22.99 -17.03
C ALA A 507 20.95 24.29 -16.89
N ALA A 508 21.10 25.02 -15.78
CA ALA A 508 20.63 26.40 -15.69
C ALA A 508 21.11 27.21 -16.92
N PRO A 509 20.22 28.02 -17.52
CA PRO A 509 20.53 28.79 -18.73
C PRO A 509 21.67 29.78 -18.52
N ASP A 510 22.42 30.05 -19.59
CA ASP A 510 23.56 30.97 -19.58
C ASP A 510 23.13 32.38 -19.14
N GLY A 511 23.78 32.92 -18.10
CA GLY A 511 23.54 34.27 -17.58
C GLY A 511 22.94 34.36 -16.17
N GLU A 512 22.52 33.23 -15.57
CA GLU A 512 22.27 33.19 -14.12
C GLU A 512 23.60 33.23 -13.34
N THR A 513 23.62 33.94 -12.21
CA THR A 513 24.78 34.00 -11.29
C THR A 513 25.25 32.57 -10.98
N PRO A 514 26.57 32.29 -10.91
CA PRO A 514 27.06 30.92 -10.79
C PRO A 514 26.32 30.15 -9.70
N ARG A 515 25.89 28.92 -10.03
CA ARG A 515 25.07 27.99 -9.22
C ARG A 515 25.66 27.66 -7.84
N ASP A 516 26.85 28.16 -7.53
CA ASP A 516 27.58 28.04 -6.27
C ASP A 516 27.52 29.32 -5.42
N GLU A 517 27.40 30.51 -6.02
CA GLU A 517 27.47 31.79 -5.28
C GLU A 517 26.16 32.14 -4.60
N VAL A 518 25.01 31.97 -5.28
CA VAL A 518 23.68 32.19 -4.64
C VAL A 518 23.47 31.23 -3.46
N PHE A 519 24.12 30.06 -3.49
CA PHE A 519 24.01 29.00 -2.48
C PHE A 519 25.02 29.15 -1.36
N LYS A 520 26.29 29.46 -1.67
CA LYS A 520 27.26 29.91 -0.67
C LYS A 520 26.77 31.14 0.06
N GLN A 521 26.10 32.06 -0.65
CA GLN A 521 25.49 33.24 -0.06
C GLN A 521 24.24 32.90 0.76
N ALA A 522 23.31 32.08 0.28
CA ALA A 522 22.13 31.68 1.08
C ALA A 522 22.49 30.83 2.32
N ALA A 523 23.49 29.96 2.20
CA ALA A 523 24.05 29.22 3.34
C ALA A 523 24.83 30.15 4.28
N ALA A 524 25.57 31.14 3.75
CA ALA A 524 26.17 32.20 4.55
C ALA A 524 25.09 33.05 5.25
N ASP A 525 23.98 33.36 4.58
CA ASP A 525 22.85 34.14 5.10
C ASP A 525 22.08 33.36 6.20
N ALA A 526 21.97 32.04 6.05
CA ALA A 526 21.44 31.15 7.08
C ALA A 526 22.34 31.10 8.33
N LEU A 527 23.66 31.16 8.12
CA LEU A 527 24.71 31.15 9.14
C LEU A 527 25.11 32.54 9.65
N LEU A 528 24.53 33.63 9.12
CA LEU A 528 24.83 34.99 9.55
C LEU A 528 24.54 35.11 11.05
N LYS A 529 25.59 35.32 11.83
CA LYS A 529 25.46 35.89 13.19
C LYS A 529 24.96 37.31 13.00
N VAL A 530 23.69 37.56 13.31
CA VAL A 530 23.15 38.93 13.35
C VAL A 530 23.83 39.67 14.50
N PRO A 531 24.59 40.74 14.26
CA PRO A 531 25.12 41.59 15.31
C PRO A 531 23.96 42.47 15.82
N GLY A 532 23.13 41.95 16.71
CA GLY A 532 21.97 42.68 17.27
C GLY A 532 20.72 41.82 17.44
N GLU A 533 20.60 41.20 18.61
CA GLU A 533 19.42 40.81 19.41
C GLU A 533 18.08 40.23 18.84
N LEU A 534 17.74 40.23 17.54
CA LEU A 534 16.41 39.75 17.10
C LEU A 534 16.38 38.87 15.83
N ASP A 535 16.11 37.56 16.00
CA ASP A 535 15.95 36.56 14.93
C ASP A 535 14.48 36.21 14.70
N LEU A 536 13.91 36.65 13.56
CA LEU A 536 12.51 36.46 13.19
C LEU A 536 12.34 35.47 12.02
N ARG A 537 13.29 34.55 11.83
CA ARG A 537 13.24 33.57 10.72
C ARG A 537 12.49 32.29 11.06
N ARG A 538 12.58 31.85 12.32
CA ARG A 538 12.17 30.51 12.76
C ARG A 538 10.70 30.46 13.16
N THR A 539 10.11 29.29 12.96
CA THR A 539 8.73 28.99 13.39
C THR A 539 8.64 28.35 14.78
N ASP A 540 9.73 28.44 15.57
CA ASP A 540 9.74 28.07 16.99
C ASP A 540 9.12 29.19 17.84
N PHE A 541 7.80 29.38 17.69
CA PHE A 541 7.04 30.49 18.27
C PHE A 541 7.17 30.59 19.80
N LEU A 542 7.26 29.44 20.47
CA LEU A 542 7.33 29.35 21.92
C LEU A 542 8.75 29.09 22.45
N ARG A 543 9.76 29.04 21.59
CA ARG A 543 11.17 28.88 21.97
C ARG A 543 11.42 27.57 22.71
N MET A 544 10.76 26.50 22.26
CA MET A 544 10.86 25.17 22.87
C MET A 544 12.16 24.46 22.48
N THR A 545 12.79 24.82 21.37
CA THR A 545 14.08 24.21 20.94
C THR A 545 15.24 24.55 21.89
N VAL A 546 15.14 25.67 22.60
CA VAL A 546 16.16 26.18 23.54
C VAL A 546 15.78 25.98 25.01
N ASP A 547 14.57 25.50 25.30
CA ASP A 547 14.12 25.25 26.67
C ASP A 547 14.92 24.08 27.30
N PRO A 548 15.52 24.25 28.49
CA PRO A 548 16.35 23.20 29.09
C PRO A 548 15.53 21.95 29.48
N ARG A 549 14.23 22.09 29.75
CA ARG A 549 13.36 20.97 30.15
C ARG A 549 13.09 20.02 28.99
N THR A 550 12.83 20.57 27.79
CA THR A 550 12.62 19.76 26.58
C THR A 550 13.91 19.04 26.19
N LYS A 551 15.08 19.69 26.30
CA LYS A 551 16.40 19.07 26.08
C LYS A 551 16.67 17.94 27.08
N SER A 552 16.44 18.18 28.37
CA SER A 552 16.66 17.17 29.42
C SER A 552 15.72 15.96 29.25
N ALA A 553 14.47 16.19 28.85
CA ALA A 553 13.51 15.14 28.56
C ALA A 553 13.92 14.31 27.32
N ALA A 554 14.43 14.97 26.27
CA ALA A 554 14.97 14.31 25.09
C ALA A 554 16.23 13.48 25.40
N GLU A 555 17.11 14.00 26.25
CA GLU A 555 18.31 13.29 26.70
C GLU A 555 17.94 12.01 27.47
N ALA A 556 17.05 12.12 28.46
CA ALA A 556 16.55 10.96 29.20
C ALA A 556 15.92 9.91 28.26
N ALA A 557 15.23 10.36 27.22
CA ALA A 557 14.68 9.48 26.20
C ALA A 557 15.75 8.78 25.35
N LEU A 558 16.86 9.45 25.01
CA LEU A 558 17.99 8.81 24.31
C LEU A 558 18.59 7.68 25.15
N TYR A 559 18.77 7.88 26.45
CA TYR A 559 19.26 6.82 27.36
C TYR A 559 18.29 5.63 27.49
N LYS A 560 16.97 5.87 27.45
CA LYS A 560 15.96 4.80 27.60
C LYS A 560 15.66 4.06 26.30
N TYR A 561 15.52 4.78 25.19
CA TYR A 561 14.97 4.27 23.93
C TYR A 561 15.96 4.25 22.77
N GLY A 562 17.12 4.89 22.91
CA GLY A 562 18.04 5.10 21.80
C GLY A 562 17.56 6.17 20.82
N CYS A 563 18.31 6.35 19.73
CA CYS A 563 18.03 7.41 18.76
C CYS A 563 16.90 7.04 17.79
N GLY A 564 16.96 5.88 17.15
CA GLY A 564 15.99 5.43 16.15
C GLY A 564 15.08 4.31 16.65
N THR A 565 13.85 4.26 16.12
CA THR A 565 12.86 3.22 16.47
C THR A 565 13.03 1.92 15.69
N CYS A 566 13.79 1.94 14.60
CA CYS A 566 14.04 0.81 13.71
C CYS A 566 12.77 0.08 13.22
N GLY A 567 11.62 0.76 13.13
CA GLY A 567 10.37 0.11 12.71
C GLY A 567 9.21 1.07 12.45
N PRO A 568 8.24 0.67 11.60
CA PRO A 568 7.00 1.39 11.41
C PRO A 568 6.02 1.10 12.54
N ARG A 569 5.03 1.99 12.71
CA ARG A 569 3.98 1.88 13.73
C ARG A 569 3.26 0.53 13.68
N GLY A 570 3.00 0.04 12.47
CA GLY A 570 2.39 -1.27 12.14
C GLY A 570 3.01 -2.48 12.82
N PHE A 571 4.31 -2.41 13.12
CA PHE A 571 5.14 -3.50 13.63
C PHE A 571 5.57 -3.19 15.07
N TYR A 572 6.87 -3.30 15.38
CA TYR A 572 7.44 -2.95 16.70
C TYR A 572 8.03 -1.53 16.74
N GLY A 573 7.65 -0.64 15.81
CA GLY A 573 8.01 0.78 15.89
C GLY A 573 7.11 1.60 16.81
N THR A 574 5.99 1.04 17.29
CA THR A 574 5.15 1.74 18.27
C THR A 574 5.85 1.74 19.63
N LEU A 575 5.94 2.91 20.27
CA LEU A 575 6.54 3.09 21.59
C LEU A 575 5.45 3.53 22.57
N ASP A 576 5.60 3.23 23.86
CA ASP A 576 4.76 3.79 24.93
C ASP A 576 4.72 5.33 24.89
N ALA A 577 5.86 5.98 24.64
CA ALA A 577 5.98 7.43 24.47
C ALA A 577 5.02 8.01 23.43
N HIS A 578 4.84 7.29 22.32
CA HIS A 578 3.91 7.69 21.27
C HIS A 578 2.46 7.63 21.72
N ILE A 579 2.09 6.58 22.48
CA ILE A 579 0.72 6.44 23.01
C ILE A 579 0.43 7.55 24.03
N HIS A 580 1.42 7.90 24.86
CA HIS A 580 1.30 8.98 25.83
C HIS A 580 1.07 10.34 25.17
N ILE A 581 1.86 10.72 24.16
CA ILE A 581 1.65 12.00 23.47
C ILE A 581 0.34 12.00 22.67
N GLU A 582 -0.06 10.90 22.04
CA GLU A 582 -1.35 10.80 21.33
C GLU A 582 -2.53 11.06 22.30
N LYS A 583 -2.46 10.52 23.52
CA LYS A 583 -3.45 10.79 24.57
C LYS A 583 -3.37 12.24 25.08
N ALA A 584 -2.16 12.78 25.27
CA ALA A 584 -1.96 14.14 25.73
C ALA A 584 -2.49 15.17 24.70
N LEU A 585 -2.22 14.98 23.41
CA LEU A 585 -2.75 15.80 22.32
C LEU A 585 -4.28 15.76 22.27
N ALA A 586 -4.87 14.55 22.37
CA ALA A 586 -6.33 14.41 22.39
C ALA A 586 -6.96 15.15 23.58
N THR A 587 -6.34 15.04 24.76
CA THR A 587 -6.77 15.72 26.00
C THR A 587 -6.64 17.24 25.88
N PHE A 588 -5.47 17.71 25.41
CA PHE A 588 -5.17 19.13 25.25
C PHE A 588 -6.15 19.81 24.29
N LEU A 589 -6.48 19.13 23.18
CA LEU A 589 -7.45 19.62 22.18
C LEU A 589 -8.91 19.34 22.54
N GLY A 590 -9.22 18.58 23.59
CA GLY A 590 -10.61 18.19 23.88
C GLY A 590 -11.27 17.34 22.78
N THR A 591 -10.50 16.48 22.11
CA THR A 591 -10.97 15.56 21.06
C THR A 591 -11.00 14.11 21.56
N GLU A 592 -11.70 13.21 20.86
CA GLU A 592 -11.79 11.80 21.29
C GLU A 592 -10.46 11.06 21.13
N ARG A 593 -9.67 11.38 20.10
CA ARG A 593 -8.43 10.68 19.77
C ARG A 593 -7.50 11.57 18.94
N ALA A 594 -6.20 11.30 19.05
CA ALA A 594 -5.18 11.78 18.11
C ALA A 594 -4.25 10.63 17.68
N ILE A 595 -3.58 10.80 16.55
CA ILE A 595 -2.45 9.99 16.09
C ILE A 595 -1.33 10.90 15.62
N ILE A 596 -0.09 10.43 15.75
CA ILE A 596 1.10 11.17 15.30
C ILE A 596 1.73 10.53 14.06
N TYR A 597 2.33 11.38 13.23
CA TYR A 597 3.08 11.09 12.02
C TYR A 597 4.54 11.48 12.23
N SER A 598 5.45 10.76 11.59
CA SER A 598 6.90 10.94 11.82
C SER A 598 7.50 12.19 11.19
N PHE A 599 6.77 12.91 10.33
CA PHE A 599 7.25 14.13 9.68
C PHE A 599 6.08 15.01 9.20
N GLY A 600 6.15 16.32 9.46
CA GLY A 600 5.05 17.27 9.22
C GLY A 600 4.62 17.34 7.75
N ILE A 601 5.58 17.45 6.82
CA ILE A 601 5.31 17.51 5.37
C ILE A 601 4.56 16.27 4.83
N ALA A 602 4.72 15.12 5.50
CA ALA A 602 4.05 13.87 5.14
C ALA A 602 2.69 13.69 5.83
N THR A 603 2.31 14.59 6.75
CA THR A 603 1.09 14.46 7.56
C THR A 603 -0.14 14.77 6.73
N ILE A 604 -0.40 16.05 6.41
CA ILE A 604 -1.60 16.45 5.65
C ILE A 604 -1.68 15.79 4.27
N SER A 605 -0.53 15.61 3.62
CA SER A 605 -0.41 14.93 2.32
C SER A 605 -0.81 13.45 2.38
N SER A 606 -0.76 12.82 3.57
CA SER A 606 -1.29 11.48 3.82
C SER A 606 -2.74 11.48 4.33
N VAL A 607 -3.14 12.51 5.10
CA VAL A 607 -4.49 12.61 5.68
C VAL A 607 -5.53 12.79 4.58
N VAL A 608 -5.37 13.78 3.70
CA VAL A 608 -6.37 14.11 2.66
C VAL A 608 -6.71 12.89 1.77
N PRO A 609 -5.74 12.17 1.15
CA PRO A 609 -6.05 11.02 0.30
C PRO A 609 -6.57 9.79 1.07
N ALA A 610 -6.39 9.71 2.39
CA ALA A 610 -6.99 8.64 3.21
C ALA A 610 -8.53 8.72 3.21
N PHE A 611 -9.10 9.93 3.09
CA PHE A 611 -10.53 10.20 3.17
C PHE A 611 -11.18 10.51 1.82
N VAL A 612 -10.53 11.36 1.01
CA VAL A 612 -11.07 11.87 -0.25
C VAL A 612 -10.78 10.91 -1.40
N ARG A 613 -11.83 10.28 -1.93
CA ARG A 613 -11.74 9.18 -2.91
C ARG A 613 -12.46 9.52 -4.20
N LYS A 614 -12.35 8.62 -5.18
CA LYS A 614 -13.08 8.72 -6.44
C LYS A 614 -14.58 8.85 -6.18
N GLY A 615 -15.18 9.92 -6.70
CA GLY A 615 -16.59 10.26 -6.51
C GLY A 615 -16.88 11.24 -5.37
N ASP A 616 -15.89 11.60 -4.55
CA ASP A 616 -16.02 12.68 -3.57
C ASP A 616 -15.65 14.04 -4.18
N LEU A 617 -16.14 15.12 -3.56
CA LEU A 617 -15.82 16.49 -3.90
C LEU A 617 -15.00 17.13 -2.76
N LEU A 618 -13.87 17.73 -3.11
CA LEU A 618 -13.02 18.48 -2.18
C LEU A 618 -12.98 19.94 -2.59
N PHE A 619 -13.58 20.82 -1.80
CA PHE A 619 -13.42 22.25 -1.92
C PHE A 619 -12.18 22.67 -1.13
N VAL A 620 -11.27 23.40 -1.75
CA VAL A 620 -9.99 23.76 -1.13
C VAL A 620 -9.74 25.25 -1.30
N ASP A 621 -9.28 25.91 -0.25
CA ASP A 621 -8.83 27.30 -0.31
C ASP A 621 -7.57 27.39 -1.18
N ASP A 622 -7.49 28.34 -2.11
CA ASP A 622 -6.34 28.45 -3.01
C ASP A 622 -5.05 28.97 -2.34
N GLY A 623 -5.15 29.46 -1.10
CA GLY A 623 -4.04 29.92 -0.28
C GLY A 623 -3.35 28.83 0.56
N VAL A 624 -3.89 27.60 0.59
CA VAL A 624 -3.29 26.49 1.37
C VAL A 624 -1.81 26.27 1.02
N HIS A 625 -1.01 25.87 1.98
CA HIS A 625 0.41 25.59 1.80
C HIS A 625 0.64 24.40 0.86
N PHE A 626 1.85 24.35 0.31
CA PHE A 626 2.27 23.35 -0.67
C PHE A 626 1.97 21.91 -0.23
N THR A 627 2.17 21.59 1.05
CA THR A 627 1.88 20.27 1.64
C THR A 627 0.43 19.84 1.48
N ALA A 628 -0.50 20.74 1.80
CA ALA A 628 -1.93 20.50 1.68
C ALA A 628 -2.31 20.35 0.19
N ALA A 629 -1.73 21.19 -0.68
CA ALA A 629 -1.91 21.10 -2.13
C ALA A 629 -1.47 19.73 -2.69
N VAL A 630 -0.32 19.19 -2.26
CA VAL A 630 0.11 17.81 -2.59
C VAL A 630 -0.95 16.79 -2.18
N GLY A 631 -1.50 16.91 -0.96
CA GLY A 631 -2.57 16.05 -0.46
C GLY A 631 -3.81 16.07 -1.36
N THR A 632 -4.20 17.24 -1.87
CA THR A 632 -5.34 17.35 -2.82
C THR A 632 -5.06 16.67 -4.16
N ARG A 633 -3.81 16.73 -4.65
CA ARG A 633 -3.40 16.08 -5.91
C ARG A 633 -3.29 14.56 -5.78
N LEU A 634 -2.86 14.06 -4.61
CA LEU A 634 -2.82 12.63 -4.32
C LEU A 634 -4.22 12.05 -4.05
N ALA A 635 -5.17 12.89 -3.64
CA ALA A 635 -6.56 12.51 -3.48
C ALA A 635 -7.18 12.12 -4.82
N ARG A 636 -8.09 11.15 -4.79
CA ARG A 636 -8.77 10.65 -6.00
C ARG A 636 -10.11 11.33 -6.27
N GLY A 637 -10.50 12.28 -5.43
CA GLY A 637 -11.74 13.05 -5.56
C GLY A 637 -11.60 14.20 -6.55
N SER A 638 -12.74 14.81 -6.90
CA SER A 638 -12.73 16.02 -7.73
C SER A 638 -12.47 17.23 -6.84
N VAL A 639 -11.32 17.88 -7.06
CA VAL A 639 -10.88 19.07 -6.32
C VAL A 639 -11.44 20.33 -6.97
N ARG A 640 -11.94 21.27 -6.17
CA ARG A 640 -12.49 22.55 -6.58
C ARG A 640 -11.88 23.67 -5.74
N PRO A 641 -10.95 24.46 -6.28
CA PRO A 641 -10.42 25.60 -5.54
C PRO A 641 -11.48 26.69 -5.36
N PHE A 642 -11.41 27.43 -4.26
CA PHE A 642 -12.10 28.71 -4.07
C PHE A 642 -11.08 29.77 -3.63
N ALA A 643 -11.40 31.05 -3.86
CA ALA A 643 -10.48 32.14 -3.58
C ALA A 643 -10.12 32.24 -2.09
N HIS A 644 -8.86 32.57 -1.81
CA HIS A 644 -8.31 32.59 -0.46
C HIS A 644 -9.17 33.35 0.54
N ASN A 645 -9.58 32.67 1.62
CA ASN A 645 -10.42 33.19 2.69
C ASN A 645 -11.75 33.84 2.22
N ASP A 646 -12.19 33.57 0.99
CA ASP A 646 -13.45 34.07 0.43
C ASP A 646 -14.60 33.10 0.70
N VAL A 647 -15.30 33.35 1.82
CA VAL A 647 -16.46 32.56 2.24
C VAL A 647 -17.61 32.65 1.22
N ALA A 648 -17.77 33.78 0.52
CA ALA A 648 -18.82 33.96 -0.46
C ALA A 648 -18.55 33.12 -1.72
N ALA A 649 -17.28 33.04 -2.16
CA ALA A 649 -16.87 32.15 -3.24
C ALA A 649 -17.10 30.67 -2.87
N LEU A 650 -16.75 30.27 -1.64
CA LEU A 650 -17.03 28.93 -1.13
C LEU A 650 -18.54 28.64 -1.11
N GLU A 651 -19.36 29.56 -0.58
CA GLU A 651 -20.82 29.41 -0.57
C GLU A 651 -21.39 29.27 -1.99
N ALA A 652 -20.93 30.08 -2.94
CA ALA A 652 -21.37 30.01 -4.33
C ALA A 652 -21.06 28.63 -4.95
N ALA A 653 -19.86 28.09 -4.69
CA ALA A 653 -19.43 26.78 -5.17
C ALA A 653 -20.24 25.63 -4.52
N LEU A 654 -20.50 25.71 -3.22
CA LEU A 654 -21.34 24.75 -2.50
C LEU A 654 -22.81 24.81 -2.96
N ALA A 655 -23.36 26.01 -3.16
CA ALA A 655 -24.71 26.22 -3.66
C ALA A 655 -24.88 25.67 -5.07
N ALA A 656 -23.90 25.88 -5.95
CA ALA A 656 -23.89 25.30 -7.28
C ALA A 656 -23.91 23.76 -7.24
N GLN A 657 -23.12 23.17 -6.34
CA GLN A 657 -23.12 21.72 -6.16
C GLN A 657 -24.44 21.20 -5.57
N ALA A 658 -25.02 21.89 -4.59
CA ALA A 658 -26.29 21.50 -3.99
C ALA A 658 -27.41 21.45 -5.04
N ARG A 659 -27.48 22.45 -5.94
CA ARG A 659 -28.41 22.45 -7.08
C ARG A 659 -28.17 21.29 -8.04
N ALA A 660 -26.90 20.94 -8.31
CA ALA A 660 -26.58 19.80 -9.16
C ALA A 660 -27.04 18.47 -8.51
N ASP A 661 -26.89 18.35 -7.20
CA ASP A 661 -27.24 17.14 -6.45
C ASP A 661 -28.75 16.88 -6.38
N GLU A 662 -29.61 17.91 -6.48
CA GLU A 662 -31.08 17.77 -6.56
C GLU A 662 -31.53 16.94 -7.77
N THR A 663 -30.74 16.94 -8.85
CA THR A 663 -31.03 16.16 -10.06
C THR A 663 -30.59 14.70 -9.98
N LEU A 664 -29.83 14.34 -8.93
CA LEU A 664 -29.22 13.03 -8.77
C LEU A 664 -29.99 12.17 -7.75
N PRO A 665 -30.07 10.84 -7.97
CA PRO A 665 -30.59 9.95 -6.92
C PRO A 665 -29.67 10.01 -5.69
N PRO A 666 -30.18 9.81 -4.45
CA PRO A 666 -29.39 9.92 -3.22
C PRO A 666 -28.13 9.05 -3.20
N SER A 667 -28.14 7.91 -3.90
CA SER A 667 -26.99 7.01 -4.03
C SER A 667 -25.84 7.55 -4.90
N LYS A 668 -26.10 8.61 -5.68
CA LYS A 668 -25.13 9.26 -6.57
C LYS A 668 -24.66 10.64 -6.07
N VAL A 669 -25.23 11.14 -4.97
CA VAL A 669 -24.79 12.39 -4.35
C VAL A 669 -23.39 12.19 -3.75
N ALA A 670 -22.45 13.02 -4.16
CA ALA A 670 -21.07 12.96 -3.71
C ALA A 670 -20.93 13.41 -2.25
N ARG A 671 -19.98 12.82 -1.51
CA ARG A 671 -19.57 13.38 -0.21
C ARG A 671 -18.77 14.65 -0.47
N ARG A 672 -18.98 15.66 0.37
CA ARG A 672 -18.32 16.97 0.26
C ARG A 672 -17.32 17.13 1.39
N PHE A 673 -16.14 17.63 1.06
CA PHE A 673 -15.06 17.98 1.98
C PHE A 673 -14.68 19.45 1.75
N VAL A 674 -14.31 20.15 2.80
CA VAL A 674 -13.71 21.49 2.75
C VAL A 674 -12.35 21.40 3.43
N LEU A 675 -11.30 21.91 2.77
CA LEU A 675 -9.93 21.98 3.28
C LEU A 675 -9.47 23.44 3.35
N VAL A 676 -9.03 23.84 4.54
CA VAL A 676 -8.47 25.16 4.84
C VAL A 676 -7.26 25.02 5.77
N GLU A 677 -6.42 26.06 5.87
CA GLU A 677 -5.43 26.15 6.95
C GLU A 677 -5.99 26.97 8.10
N GLY A 678 -5.71 26.59 9.35
CA GLY A 678 -6.09 27.40 10.50
C GLY A 678 -5.33 28.73 10.51
N LEU A 679 -4.00 28.66 10.40
CA LEU A 679 -3.10 29.78 10.16
C LEU A 679 -2.32 29.52 8.87
N TYR A 680 -2.56 30.33 7.85
CA TYR A 680 -1.98 30.11 6.53
C TYR A 680 -0.49 30.46 6.51
N MET A 681 0.37 29.47 6.21
CA MET A 681 1.83 29.71 6.12
C MET A 681 2.17 30.75 5.05
N ASN A 682 1.41 30.71 3.96
CA ASN A 682 1.64 31.53 2.79
C ASN A 682 1.19 32.96 2.97
N SER A 683 0.24 33.31 3.83
CA SER A 683 -0.25 34.70 3.96
C SER A 683 -0.11 35.27 5.37
N GLY A 684 -0.09 34.42 6.39
CA GLY A 684 -0.25 34.82 7.79
C GLY A 684 -1.72 35.06 8.16
N ASP A 685 -2.66 34.83 7.25
CA ASP A 685 -4.09 35.01 7.53
C ASP A 685 -4.65 33.83 8.35
N VAL A 686 -5.71 34.08 9.12
CA VAL A 686 -6.43 33.06 9.90
C VAL A 686 -7.71 32.68 9.16
N ALA A 687 -8.04 31.40 9.06
CA ALA A 687 -9.29 30.97 8.41
C ALA A 687 -10.53 31.49 9.15
N PRO A 688 -11.58 31.93 8.42
CA PRO A 688 -12.86 32.34 9.00
C PRO A 688 -13.72 31.12 9.39
N LEU A 689 -13.24 30.33 10.37
CA LEU A 689 -13.82 29.02 10.73
C LEU A 689 -15.29 29.12 11.14
N THR A 690 -15.69 30.16 11.87
CA THR A 690 -17.08 30.36 12.30
C THR A 690 -18.02 30.49 11.09
N ALA A 691 -17.63 31.26 10.08
CA ALA A 691 -18.45 31.44 8.88
C ALA A 691 -18.50 30.16 8.02
N ILE A 692 -17.38 29.43 7.93
CA ILE A 692 -17.32 28.13 7.24
C ILE A 692 -18.25 27.11 7.93
N LEU A 693 -18.30 27.08 9.26
CA LEU A 693 -19.19 26.17 10.00
C LEU A 693 -20.68 26.52 9.83
N GLU A 694 -21.04 27.77 9.63
CA GLU A 694 -22.41 28.13 9.24
C GLU A 694 -22.77 27.57 7.85
N LEU A 695 -21.83 27.61 6.88
CA LEU A 695 -22.01 26.94 5.59
C LEU A 695 -22.12 25.41 5.75
N ARG A 696 -21.42 24.80 6.72
CA ARG A 696 -21.53 23.38 7.01
C ARG A 696 -22.93 22.99 7.44
N LYS A 697 -23.56 23.79 8.31
CA LYS A 697 -24.96 23.59 8.74
C LYS A 697 -25.93 23.66 7.55
N LYS A 698 -25.66 24.53 6.58
CA LYS A 698 -26.49 24.74 5.39
C LYS A 698 -26.31 23.67 4.30
N TYR A 699 -25.06 23.31 3.99
CA TYR A 699 -24.73 22.48 2.83
C TYR A 699 -24.27 21.05 3.15
N GLY A 700 -23.86 20.76 4.39
CA GLY A 700 -23.39 19.44 4.81
C GLY A 700 -22.07 19.02 4.14
N PHE A 701 -20.98 19.09 4.89
CA PHE A 701 -19.65 18.65 4.47
C PHE A 701 -18.77 18.26 5.66
N TYR A 702 -17.67 17.56 5.37
CA TYR A 702 -16.61 17.29 6.33
C TYR A 702 -15.55 18.39 6.27
N LEU A 703 -15.15 18.92 7.42
CA LEU A 703 -14.16 20.00 7.53
C LEU A 703 -12.77 19.44 7.92
N ILE A 704 -11.77 19.72 7.09
CA ILE A 704 -10.36 19.44 7.34
C ILE A 704 -9.67 20.79 7.59
N VAL A 705 -9.04 20.94 8.74
CA VAL A 705 -8.25 22.13 9.10
C VAL A 705 -6.81 21.71 9.31
N ASP A 706 -5.90 22.20 8.46
CA ASP A 706 -4.46 22.13 8.71
C ASP A 706 -4.03 23.33 9.55
N ASP A 707 -3.92 23.13 10.85
CA ASP A 707 -3.56 24.15 11.83
C ASP A 707 -2.10 24.00 12.29
N SER A 708 -1.22 23.51 11.41
CA SER A 708 0.18 23.24 11.72
C SER A 708 0.91 24.41 12.38
N LEU A 709 0.67 25.63 11.91
CA LEU A 709 1.29 26.83 12.48
C LEU A 709 0.46 27.46 13.59
N GLY A 710 -0.86 27.28 13.61
CA GLY A 710 -1.71 27.85 14.64
C GLY A 710 -1.63 27.08 15.96
N PHE A 711 -1.44 25.76 15.90
CA PHE A 711 -1.27 24.93 17.08
C PHE A 711 -0.07 25.40 17.94
N GLY A 712 -0.34 25.70 19.21
CA GLY A 712 0.58 26.28 20.18
C GLY A 712 0.81 27.80 20.03
N SER A 713 0.46 28.41 18.90
CA SER A 713 0.73 29.84 18.63
C SER A 713 -0.51 30.74 18.70
N LEU A 714 -1.69 30.18 18.42
CA LEU A 714 -2.97 30.88 18.43
C LEU A 714 -3.88 30.39 19.57
N GLY A 715 -4.78 31.27 20.00
CA GLY A 715 -5.71 31.00 21.09
C GLY A 715 -5.11 31.25 22.47
N ALA A 716 -5.98 31.48 23.46
CA ALA A 716 -5.57 31.84 24.82
C ALA A 716 -4.72 30.75 25.51
N THR A 717 -4.92 29.47 25.15
CA THR A 717 -4.17 28.34 25.71
C THR A 717 -3.27 27.67 24.67
N GLY A 718 -3.14 28.24 23.47
CA GLY A 718 -2.36 27.65 22.39
C GLY A 718 -3.06 26.48 21.69
N ARG A 719 -4.39 26.34 21.79
CA ARG A 719 -5.12 25.26 21.10
C ARG A 719 -5.34 25.52 19.61
N GLY A 720 -4.87 26.65 19.10
CA GLY A 720 -4.84 26.95 17.68
C GLY A 720 -6.00 27.81 17.19
N ALA A 721 -6.13 27.90 15.87
CA ALA A 721 -7.14 28.73 15.21
C ALA A 721 -8.58 28.46 15.69
N PRO A 722 -9.00 27.21 16.00
CA PRO A 722 -10.35 26.96 16.51
C PRO A 722 -10.62 27.66 17.84
N GLU A 723 -9.66 27.65 18.77
CA GLU A 723 -9.80 28.35 20.05
C GLU A 723 -9.86 29.87 19.85
N LEU A 724 -9.00 30.42 18.97
CA LEU A 724 -9.03 31.84 18.62
C LEU A 724 -10.41 32.27 18.07
N CYS A 725 -11.02 31.44 17.23
CA CYS A 725 -12.35 31.71 16.66
C CYS A 725 -13.52 31.37 17.60
N GLY A 726 -13.27 30.86 18.81
CA GLY A 726 -14.33 30.40 19.72
C GLY A 726 -15.08 29.15 19.23
N VAL A 727 -14.44 28.36 18.37
CA VAL A 727 -14.99 27.14 17.76
C VAL A 727 -14.62 25.91 18.62
N PRO A 728 -15.61 25.13 19.09
CA PRO A 728 -15.33 23.88 19.79
C PRO A 728 -14.58 22.88 18.90
N PRO A 729 -13.54 22.19 19.39
CA PRO A 729 -12.73 21.27 18.59
C PRO A 729 -13.50 20.11 17.93
N HIS A 730 -14.62 19.67 18.51
CA HIS A 730 -15.46 18.61 17.95
C HIS A 730 -16.27 19.03 16.71
N GLU A 731 -16.34 20.33 16.41
CA GLU A 731 -16.91 20.84 15.15
C GLU A 731 -15.98 20.60 13.96
N ILE A 732 -14.69 20.31 14.20
CA ILE A 732 -13.70 20.00 13.17
C ILE A 732 -13.59 18.48 13.03
N ASP A 733 -13.85 17.97 11.82
CA ASP A 733 -13.84 16.52 11.59
C ASP A 733 -12.42 15.94 11.60
N LEU A 734 -11.47 16.69 11.03
CA LEU A 734 -10.05 16.35 10.98
C LEU A 734 -9.23 17.60 11.30
N TYR A 735 -8.74 17.68 12.53
CA TYR A 735 -7.80 18.71 12.96
C TYR A 735 -6.38 18.18 12.74
N VAL A 736 -5.64 18.78 11.83
CA VAL A 736 -4.26 18.41 11.51
C VAL A 736 -3.34 19.47 12.09
N GLY A 737 -2.25 19.05 12.74
CA GLY A 737 -1.28 19.98 13.33
C GLY A 737 0.14 19.45 13.22
N SER A 738 1.11 20.28 13.59
CA SER A 738 2.54 19.98 13.51
C SER A 738 3.20 19.99 14.88
N LEU A 739 4.14 19.07 15.10
CA LEU A 739 5.02 19.06 16.27
C LEU A 739 6.30 19.89 16.02
N GLU A 740 6.48 20.40 14.81
CA GLU A 740 7.73 20.99 14.32
C GLU A 740 7.88 22.48 14.60
N HIS A 741 6.79 23.17 14.93
CA HIS A 741 6.77 24.62 15.11
C HIS A 741 6.77 24.95 16.60
N SER A 742 5.61 25.26 17.18
CA SER A 742 5.46 25.66 18.59
C SER A 742 5.96 24.65 19.63
N LEU A 743 6.07 23.35 19.27
CA LEU A 743 6.57 22.30 20.16
C LEU A 743 8.08 22.03 20.03
N GLY A 744 8.79 22.67 19.10
CA GLY A 744 10.25 22.56 19.01
C GLY A 744 10.78 21.17 18.65
N SER A 745 9.98 20.33 17.98
CA SER A 745 10.29 18.90 17.75
C SER A 745 10.21 18.52 16.25
N VAL A 746 9.90 17.26 15.95
CA VAL A 746 9.74 16.70 14.61
C VAL A 746 8.42 15.93 14.54
N GLY A 747 7.76 15.93 13.39
CA GLY A 747 6.52 15.18 13.17
C GLY A 747 5.27 16.06 13.08
N GLY A 748 4.14 15.39 12.84
CA GLY A 748 2.82 16.03 12.82
C GLY A 748 1.78 15.13 13.47
N PHE A 749 0.55 15.59 13.56
CA PHE A 749 -0.54 14.82 14.15
C PHE A 749 -1.87 15.10 13.48
N CYS A 750 -2.81 14.17 13.65
CA CYS A 750 -4.20 14.37 13.31
C CYS A 750 -5.08 13.98 14.51
N ALA A 751 -5.99 14.87 14.89
CA ALA A 751 -6.95 14.72 15.97
C ALA A 751 -8.38 14.82 15.45
N GLY A 752 -9.32 14.18 16.16
CA GLY A 752 -10.73 14.18 15.80
C GLY A 752 -11.49 13.04 16.48
N SER A 753 -12.59 12.61 15.88
CA SER A 753 -13.35 11.47 16.43
C SER A 753 -12.62 10.14 16.26
N ALA A 754 -12.84 9.19 17.18
CA ALA A 754 -12.17 7.90 17.18
C ALA A 754 -12.31 7.12 15.85
N PRO A 755 -13.46 7.11 15.15
CA PRO A 755 -13.57 6.49 13.83
C PRO A 755 -12.70 7.16 12.76
N MET A 756 -12.53 8.49 12.81
CA MET A 756 -11.71 9.23 11.85
C MET A 756 -10.25 8.89 12.02
N VAL A 757 -9.77 8.99 13.25
CA VAL A 757 -8.38 8.70 13.58
C VAL A 757 -8.04 7.23 13.34
N SER A 758 -8.95 6.30 13.70
CA SER A 758 -8.72 4.86 13.49
C SER A 758 -8.65 4.48 12.00
N HIS A 759 -9.34 5.23 11.12
CA HIS A 759 -9.29 4.98 9.68
C HIS A 759 -7.88 5.23 9.11
N GLN A 760 -7.20 6.25 9.61
CA GLN A 760 -5.86 6.65 9.15
C GLN A 760 -4.79 5.62 9.49
N VAL A 761 -4.94 4.83 10.56
CA VAL A 761 -4.00 3.76 10.95
C VAL A 761 -3.74 2.75 9.81
N LEU A 762 -4.72 2.54 8.93
CA LEU A 762 -4.63 1.62 7.79
C LEU A 762 -4.59 2.30 6.42
N SER A 763 -4.82 3.63 6.36
CA SER A 763 -5.02 4.34 5.10
C SER A 763 -4.20 5.61 4.94
N GLY A 764 -3.63 6.14 6.03
CA GLY A 764 -2.64 7.19 6.00
C GLY A 764 -1.29 6.61 5.62
N SER A 765 -0.82 6.91 4.41
CA SER A 765 0.39 6.30 3.83
C SER A 765 1.65 6.62 4.62
N GLY A 766 1.85 7.89 4.99
CA GLY A 766 2.96 8.33 5.82
C GLY A 766 2.98 7.71 7.23
N TYR A 767 1.83 7.23 7.73
CA TYR A 767 1.72 6.49 8.98
C TYR A 767 2.02 4.99 8.80
N CYS A 768 1.42 4.38 7.76
CA CYS A 768 1.46 2.93 7.55
C CYS A 768 2.80 2.45 7.00
N PHE A 769 3.42 3.22 6.11
CA PHE A 769 4.58 2.78 5.33
C PHE A 769 5.88 3.49 5.72
N SER A 770 5.87 4.34 6.74
CA SER A 770 7.11 4.96 7.24
C SER A 770 7.52 4.41 8.59
N ALA A 771 8.82 4.53 8.89
CA ALA A 771 9.30 4.36 10.24
C ALA A 771 8.67 5.41 11.17
N SER A 772 8.47 5.03 12.42
CA SER A 772 7.88 5.87 13.45
C SER A 772 8.81 7.00 13.89
N LEU A 773 8.23 8.06 14.47
CA LEU A 773 8.95 9.19 15.06
C LEU A 773 9.93 8.68 16.14
N PRO A 774 11.13 9.25 16.31
CA PRO A 774 12.03 8.81 17.36
C PRO A 774 11.53 9.22 18.74
N ALA A 775 11.88 8.43 19.77
CA ALA A 775 11.39 8.61 21.13
C ALA A 775 11.78 9.96 21.72
N TYR A 776 13.02 10.42 21.49
CA TYR A 776 13.52 11.68 22.02
C TYR A 776 12.74 12.88 21.47
N ALA A 777 12.38 12.86 20.19
CA ALA A 777 11.54 13.90 19.58
C ALA A 777 10.11 13.83 20.13
N THR A 778 9.56 12.62 20.25
CA THR A 778 8.22 12.39 20.81
C THR A 778 8.12 12.90 22.25
N ILE A 779 9.11 12.60 23.09
CA ILE A 779 9.13 13.00 24.50
C ILE A 779 9.40 14.49 24.65
N ALA A 780 10.26 15.08 23.81
CA ALA A 780 10.45 16.53 23.78
C ALA A 780 9.14 17.27 23.44
N ALA A 781 8.40 16.79 22.44
CA ALA A 781 7.10 17.35 22.07
C ALA A 781 6.06 17.19 23.18
N HIS A 782 6.07 16.05 23.88
CA HIS A 782 5.18 15.81 25.02
C HIS A 782 5.50 16.75 26.19
N GLU A 783 6.78 16.96 26.51
CA GLU A 783 7.19 17.91 27.55
C GLU A 783 6.88 19.35 27.15
N ALA A 784 7.10 19.73 25.89
CA ALA A 784 6.70 21.03 25.37
C ALA A 784 5.19 21.27 25.52
N LEU A 785 4.35 20.27 25.23
CA LEU A 785 2.90 20.35 25.43
C LEU A 785 2.53 20.56 26.91
N ARG A 786 3.22 19.86 27.82
CA ARG A 786 3.03 20.01 29.27
C ARG A 786 3.44 21.39 29.77
N ILE A 787 4.49 21.97 29.18
CA ILE A 787 4.93 23.33 29.48
C ILE A 787 3.89 24.34 29.00
N ILE A 788 3.33 24.19 27.79
CA ILE A 788 2.27 25.08 27.27
C ILE A 788 1.05 25.09 28.21
N ASP A 789 0.63 23.91 28.68
CA ASP A 789 -0.50 23.77 29.59
C ASP A 789 -0.21 24.37 30.99
N ALA A 790 1.03 24.26 31.46
CA ALA A 790 1.46 24.79 32.76
C ALA A 790 1.77 26.30 32.75
N GLU A 791 2.13 26.86 31.58
CA GLU A 791 2.56 28.25 31.39
C GLU A 791 1.66 28.97 30.36
N PRO A 792 0.37 29.22 30.67
CA PRO A 792 -0.55 29.89 29.75
C PRO A 792 -0.12 31.33 29.41
N GLU A 793 0.76 31.94 30.24
CA GLU A 793 1.34 33.23 29.95
C GLU A 793 2.31 33.19 28.75
N ARG A 794 2.83 32.02 28.35
CA ARG A 794 3.79 31.90 27.24
C ARG A 794 3.11 32.12 25.88
N PRO A 795 1.97 31.47 25.55
CA PRO A 795 1.11 31.88 24.44
C PRO A 795 0.64 33.34 24.55
N ALA A 796 0.31 33.83 25.74
CA ALA A 796 -0.11 35.23 25.92
C ALA A 796 1.00 36.24 25.58
N ARG A 797 2.25 35.96 25.99
CA ARG A 797 3.44 36.74 25.59
C ARG A 797 3.63 36.74 24.08
N LEU A 798 3.51 35.57 23.44
CA LEU A 798 3.57 35.48 21.99
C LEU A 798 2.50 36.35 21.33
N ALA A 799 1.25 36.28 21.77
CA ALA A 799 0.16 37.11 21.23
C ALA A 799 0.46 38.61 21.36
N ALA A 800 1.00 39.04 22.51
CA ALA A 800 1.41 40.44 22.71
C ALA A 800 2.55 40.87 21.77
N VAL A 801 3.55 39.99 21.56
CA VAL A 801 4.64 40.23 20.60
C VAL A 801 4.09 40.30 19.17
N SER A 802 3.21 39.38 18.77
CA SER A 802 2.57 39.35 17.45
C SER A 802 1.82 40.64 17.17
N ALA A 803 0.99 41.10 18.12
CA ALA A 803 0.26 42.34 18.01
C ALA A 803 1.20 43.56 17.90
N ALA A 804 2.27 43.61 18.69
CA ALA A 804 3.26 44.67 18.62
C ALA A 804 4.04 44.67 17.29
N MET A 805 4.40 43.49 16.78
CA MET A 805 5.09 43.33 15.50
C MET A 805 4.20 43.78 14.34
N ALA A 806 2.94 43.34 14.33
CA ALA A 806 1.96 43.77 13.32
C ALA A 806 1.74 45.29 13.35
N SER A 807 1.57 45.88 14.54
CA SER A 807 1.40 47.33 14.70
C SER A 807 2.62 48.11 14.20
N ALA A 808 3.83 47.67 14.55
CA ALA A 808 5.07 48.31 14.12
C ALA A 808 5.31 48.18 12.61
N LEU A 809 4.98 47.03 12.01
CA LEU A 809 5.01 46.86 10.55
C LEU A 809 3.97 47.75 9.85
N GLN A 810 2.78 47.90 10.43
CA GLN A 810 1.74 48.76 9.90
C GLN A 810 2.15 50.25 9.93
N GLU A 811 2.90 50.69 10.95
CA GLU A 811 3.44 52.05 11.04
C GLU A 811 4.61 52.27 10.07
N ALA A 812 5.60 51.36 10.05
CA ALA A 812 6.86 51.58 9.35
C ALA A 812 6.84 51.13 7.88
N VAL A 813 6.21 49.99 7.57
CA VAL A 813 6.34 49.31 6.26
C VAL A 813 5.11 49.51 5.37
N ALA A 814 3.90 49.49 5.93
CA ALA A 814 2.67 49.64 5.13
C ALA A 814 2.57 50.95 4.33
N PRO A 815 3.09 52.11 4.80
CA PRO A 815 3.06 53.35 4.02
C PRO A 815 4.01 53.37 2.82
N LEU A 816 4.93 52.41 2.70
CA LEU A 816 5.93 52.41 1.63
C LEU A 816 5.26 52.17 0.26
N PRO A 817 5.61 52.97 -0.77
CA PRO A 817 5.10 52.73 -2.11
C PRO A 817 5.64 51.40 -2.64
N HIS A 818 4.83 50.73 -3.46
CA HIS A 818 5.19 49.45 -4.10
C HIS A 818 5.38 48.25 -3.15
N ILE A 819 5.10 48.41 -1.85
CA ILE A 819 5.06 47.34 -0.87
C ILE A 819 3.61 46.93 -0.57
N GLU A 820 3.37 45.63 -0.49
CA GLU A 820 2.16 45.01 0.02
C GLU A 820 2.50 44.32 1.35
N LEU A 821 1.93 44.80 2.45
CA LEU A 821 2.07 44.20 3.79
C LEU A 821 0.89 43.27 4.07
N ARG A 822 1.19 42.06 4.55
CA ARG A 822 0.23 41.14 5.16
C ARG A 822 0.64 40.91 6.60
N ALA A 823 -0.06 41.56 7.52
CA ALA A 823 0.16 41.42 8.96
C ALA A 823 -1.18 41.54 9.69
N SER A 824 -1.41 40.62 10.61
CA SER A 824 -2.58 40.63 11.50
C SER A 824 -2.09 40.66 12.95
N THR A 825 -2.81 41.35 13.82
CA THR A 825 -2.50 41.38 15.26
C THR A 825 -2.62 40.01 15.91
N ASP A 826 -3.47 39.15 15.34
CA ASP A 826 -3.68 37.79 15.84
C ASP A 826 -2.67 36.79 15.28
N SER A 827 -1.86 37.19 14.29
CA SER A 827 -0.95 36.29 13.60
C SER A 827 0.49 36.49 14.05
N PRO A 828 1.20 35.42 14.44
CA PRO A 828 2.64 35.48 14.68
C PRO A 828 3.46 35.56 13.39
N ILE A 829 2.82 35.57 12.22
CA ILE A 829 3.47 35.62 10.91
C ILE A 829 3.06 36.92 10.21
N ALA A 830 4.07 37.63 9.71
CA ALA A 830 3.86 38.74 8.81
C ALA A 830 4.67 38.55 7.52
N GLN A 831 4.15 39.07 6.41
CA GLN A 831 4.81 39.03 5.12
C GLN A 831 4.87 40.40 4.47
N VAL A 832 6.05 40.72 3.93
CA VAL A 832 6.30 41.90 3.12
C VAL A 832 6.54 41.46 1.68
N ARG A 833 5.73 41.96 0.77
CA ARG A 833 5.73 41.62 -0.66
C ARG A 833 5.78 42.88 -1.50
N LEU A 834 6.04 42.72 -2.79
CA LEU A 834 5.87 43.82 -3.77
C LEU A 834 4.41 43.88 -4.23
N THR A 835 3.86 45.07 -4.48
CA THR A 835 2.47 45.24 -4.94
C THR A 835 2.22 44.59 -6.31
N PRO A 836 0.95 44.28 -6.68
CA PRO A 836 0.63 43.75 -8.01
C PRO A 836 1.24 44.55 -9.17
N LEU A 837 1.26 45.89 -9.07
CA LEU A 837 1.88 46.78 -10.05
C LEU A 837 3.40 46.57 -10.14
N ALA A 838 4.09 46.48 -9.00
CA ALA A 838 5.52 46.22 -9.01
C ALA A 838 5.86 44.82 -9.55
N ARG A 839 5.00 43.84 -9.25
CA ARG A 839 5.14 42.46 -9.75
C ARG A 839 4.88 42.33 -11.25
N SER A 840 4.07 43.20 -11.86
CA SER A 840 3.86 43.18 -13.32
C SER A 840 5.04 43.75 -14.11
N VAL A 841 5.91 44.53 -13.46
CA VAL A 841 7.05 45.22 -14.08
C VAL A 841 8.37 44.48 -13.86
N LEU A 842 8.51 43.81 -12.72
CA LEU A 842 9.72 43.08 -12.34
C LEU A 842 9.56 41.58 -12.58
N THR A 843 10.58 40.93 -13.14
CA THR A 843 10.59 39.47 -13.25
C THR A 843 10.67 38.82 -11.86
N PRO A 844 10.20 37.57 -11.65
CA PRO A 844 10.29 36.89 -10.35
C PRO A 844 11.71 36.90 -9.76
N ALA A 845 12.74 36.71 -10.58
CA ALA A 845 14.14 36.78 -10.16
C ALA A 845 14.56 38.20 -9.71
N GLN A 846 14.05 39.25 -10.38
CA GLN A 846 14.29 40.65 -9.97
C GLN A 846 13.58 40.98 -8.66
N GLN A 847 12.34 40.51 -8.48
CA GLN A 847 11.59 40.66 -7.23
C GLN A 847 12.35 40.01 -6.06
N GLU A 848 12.78 38.76 -6.23
CA GLU A 848 13.55 38.03 -5.24
C GLU A 848 14.89 38.71 -4.93
N ALA A 849 15.60 39.19 -5.96
CA ALA A 849 16.87 39.89 -5.78
C ALA A 849 16.73 41.19 -4.99
N ALA A 850 15.68 41.98 -5.26
CA ALA A 850 15.42 43.22 -4.53
C ALA A 850 15.12 42.95 -3.05
N LEU A 851 14.21 42.01 -2.76
CA LEU A 851 13.87 41.63 -1.38
C LEU A 851 15.07 41.03 -0.64
N ARG A 852 15.89 40.22 -1.33
CA ARG A 852 17.12 39.66 -0.77
C ARG A 852 18.14 40.74 -0.40
N ARG A 853 18.40 41.69 -1.28
CA ARG A 853 19.35 42.78 -0.99
C ARG A 853 18.88 43.65 0.17
N ALA A 854 17.58 43.93 0.24
CA ALA A 854 16.98 44.60 1.39
C ALA A 854 17.22 43.81 2.68
N ALA A 855 16.90 42.51 2.70
CA ALA A 855 17.12 41.65 3.87
C ALA A 855 18.60 41.58 4.30
N ALA A 856 19.53 41.50 3.35
CA ALA A 856 20.97 41.48 3.63
C ALA A 856 21.46 42.81 4.23
N LYS A 857 21.00 43.95 3.70
CA LYS A 857 21.30 45.28 4.26
C LYS A 857 20.79 45.42 5.69
N VAL A 858 19.55 44.99 5.94
CA VAL A 858 18.96 45.01 7.28
C VAL A 858 19.77 44.13 8.24
N SER A 859 20.12 42.92 7.83
CA SER A 859 20.88 41.98 8.67
C SER A 859 22.29 42.47 9.03
N ALA A 860 22.88 43.35 8.21
CA ALA A 860 24.19 43.95 8.43
C ALA A 860 24.15 45.29 9.19
N SER A 861 22.97 45.85 9.46
CA SER A 861 22.80 47.16 10.09
C SER A 861 22.73 47.05 11.62
N GLU A 862 23.16 48.09 12.33
CA GLU A 862 23.00 48.19 13.79
C GLU A 862 21.51 48.24 14.16
N GLY A 863 21.06 47.35 15.06
CA GLY A 863 19.63 47.17 15.34
C GLY A 863 18.86 46.40 14.26
N GLY A 864 19.58 45.75 13.33
CA GLY A 864 19.02 44.91 12.27
C GLY A 864 18.27 43.68 12.78
N ILE A 865 17.49 43.06 11.89
CA ILE A 865 16.76 41.81 12.14
C ILE A 865 17.10 40.77 11.09
N ALA A 866 17.11 39.50 11.50
CA ALA A 866 17.09 38.39 10.58
C ALA A 866 15.64 38.05 10.18
N MET A 867 15.42 37.88 8.87
CA MET A 867 14.12 37.55 8.28
C MET A 867 14.26 36.51 7.18
N GLN A 868 13.18 35.80 6.87
CA GLN A 868 13.23 34.69 5.92
C GLN A 868 12.72 35.14 4.55
N LEU A 869 13.54 35.00 3.51
CA LEU A 869 13.07 35.08 2.14
C LEU A 869 12.34 33.78 1.77
N VAL A 870 11.03 33.87 1.54
CA VAL A 870 10.21 32.71 1.19
C VAL A 870 10.46 32.34 -0.27
N ARG A 871 10.95 31.11 -0.48
CA ARG A 871 11.13 30.51 -1.81
C ARG A 871 10.03 29.51 -2.07
N HIS A 872 9.63 29.41 -3.34
CA HIS A 872 8.56 28.51 -3.76
C HIS A 872 9.10 27.38 -4.63
N SER A 873 8.49 26.20 -4.48
CA SER A 873 8.81 25.06 -5.33
C SER A 873 8.41 25.38 -6.78
N ALA A 874 9.21 24.90 -7.73
CA ALA A 874 8.94 25.05 -9.16
C ALA A 874 7.76 24.17 -9.65
N GLN A 875 7.12 23.42 -8.76
CA GLN A 875 6.03 22.49 -9.03
C GLN A 875 4.67 23.20 -9.25
N ALA A 876 4.60 24.02 -10.30
CA ALA A 876 3.43 24.84 -10.64
C ALA A 876 2.14 24.02 -10.92
N HIS A 877 2.28 22.74 -11.25
CA HIS A 877 1.16 21.81 -11.47
C HIS A 877 0.54 21.28 -10.16
N VAL A 878 1.18 21.52 -9.01
CA VAL A 878 0.65 21.25 -7.66
C VAL A 878 0.02 22.50 -7.09
N GLN A 879 0.75 23.61 -7.10
CA GLN A 879 0.32 24.90 -6.58
C GLN A 879 0.83 26.02 -7.47
N ALA A 880 0.00 27.03 -7.73
CA ALA A 880 0.43 28.22 -8.45
C ALA A 880 1.62 28.90 -7.74
N PRO A 881 2.65 29.35 -8.49
CA PRO A 881 3.78 30.06 -7.91
C PRO A 881 3.30 31.28 -7.13
N GLN A 882 3.73 31.37 -5.88
CA GLN A 882 3.41 32.50 -5.00
C GLN A 882 4.43 33.62 -5.20
N PRO A 883 4.05 34.89 -4.95
CA PRO A 883 4.98 36.00 -4.99
C PRO A 883 6.16 35.82 -4.03
N ALA A 884 7.33 36.33 -4.41
CA ALA A 884 8.46 36.45 -3.49
C ALA A 884 8.07 37.34 -2.29
N ALA A 885 8.43 36.90 -1.08
CA ALA A 885 8.04 37.55 0.15
C ALA A 885 9.17 37.47 1.19
N LEU A 886 9.30 38.52 2.01
CA LEU A 886 10.03 38.47 3.27
C LEU A 886 9.06 38.09 4.37
N ARG A 887 9.27 36.92 5.00
CA ARG A 887 8.50 36.44 6.14
C ARG A 887 9.22 36.81 7.43
N LEU A 888 8.46 37.42 8.34
CA LEU A 888 8.85 37.68 9.72
C LEU A 888 7.98 36.81 10.63
N THR A 889 8.61 36.21 11.63
CA THR A 889 7.95 35.29 12.55
C THR A 889 8.23 35.70 14.00
N ALA A 890 7.18 36.08 14.72
CA ALA A 890 7.25 36.43 16.13
C ALA A 890 7.54 35.20 16.99
N HIS A 891 8.25 35.40 18.11
CA HIS A 891 8.41 34.37 19.14
C HIS A 891 8.30 34.97 20.55
N CYS A 892 7.97 34.16 21.56
CA CYS A 892 7.65 34.66 22.89
C CYS A 892 8.79 35.38 23.63
N ASP A 893 10.05 35.12 23.26
CA ASP A 893 11.24 35.76 23.86
C ASP A 893 11.59 37.13 23.25
N VAL A 894 10.88 37.59 22.20
CA VAL A 894 11.15 38.88 21.57
C VAL A 894 10.82 40.02 22.53
N ARG A 895 11.77 40.94 22.72
CA ARG A 895 11.51 42.18 23.45
C ARG A 895 10.69 43.14 22.59
N ILE A 896 9.47 43.45 23.02
CA ILE A 896 8.55 44.35 22.30
C ILE A 896 9.20 45.72 22.00
N SER A 897 9.99 46.25 22.93
CA SER A 897 10.69 47.54 22.76
C SER A 897 11.71 47.55 21.61
N ALA A 898 12.21 46.38 21.18
CA ALA A 898 13.16 46.25 20.08
C ALA A 898 12.48 46.22 18.71
N LEU A 899 11.18 45.91 18.62
CA LEU A 899 10.47 45.72 17.34
C LEU A 899 10.41 47.00 16.52
N ALA A 900 9.92 48.10 17.08
CA ALA A 900 9.71 49.33 16.32
C ALA A 900 11.01 49.93 15.74
N PRO A 901 12.13 50.05 16.50
CA PRO A 901 13.41 50.48 15.94
C PRO A 901 13.91 49.57 14.82
N SER A 902 13.90 48.24 15.03
CA SER A 902 14.40 47.28 14.02
C SER A 902 13.56 47.24 12.74
N LEU A 903 12.24 47.41 12.85
CA LEU A 903 11.36 47.40 11.69
C LEU A 903 11.42 48.72 10.89
N ARG A 904 11.88 49.82 11.50
CA ARG A 904 12.22 51.04 10.76
C ARG A 904 13.45 50.85 9.88
N VAL A 905 14.48 50.14 10.36
CA VAL A 905 15.65 49.75 9.54
C VAL A 905 15.22 48.93 8.32
N LEU A 906 14.25 48.02 8.49
CA LEU A 906 13.65 47.30 7.37
C LEU A 906 12.96 48.24 6.37
N ALA A 907 12.16 49.18 6.86
CA ALA A 907 11.48 50.14 6.00
C ALA A 907 12.47 51.02 5.19
N GLU A 908 13.54 51.50 5.83
CA GLU A 908 14.60 52.28 5.19
C GLU A 908 15.32 51.47 4.10
N ALA A 909 15.67 50.21 4.39
CA ALA A 909 16.33 49.34 3.42
C ALA A 909 15.45 49.01 2.21
N LEU A 910 14.15 48.73 2.43
CA LEU A 910 13.18 48.49 1.36
C LEU A 910 12.98 49.75 0.51
N SER A 911 12.86 50.92 1.15
CA SER A 911 12.73 52.19 0.44
C SER A 911 13.96 52.48 -0.43
N ALA A 912 15.16 52.27 0.11
CA ALA A 912 16.41 52.46 -0.61
C ALA A 912 16.50 51.57 -1.86
N GLU A 913 16.18 50.26 -1.75
CA GLU A 913 16.21 49.32 -2.89
C GLU A 913 15.16 49.64 -3.96
N LEU A 914 13.95 50.05 -3.57
CA LEU A 914 12.87 50.37 -4.51
C LEU A 914 13.03 51.75 -5.17
N SER A 915 13.80 52.65 -4.56
CA SER A 915 14.14 53.97 -5.10
C SER A 915 15.32 53.98 -6.08
N GLU A 916 16.01 52.84 -6.26
CA GLU A 916 17.15 52.72 -7.18
C GLU A 916 16.72 53.01 -8.63
N GLN A 917 17.47 53.89 -9.33
CA GLN A 917 17.07 54.50 -10.61
C GLN A 917 16.60 53.49 -11.68
N SER A 918 17.16 52.28 -11.73
CA SER A 918 16.78 51.24 -12.69
C SER A 918 15.43 50.58 -12.42
N VAL A 919 15.00 50.52 -11.15
CA VAL A 919 13.70 49.98 -10.72
C VAL A 919 12.65 51.09 -10.73
N ALA A 920 13.01 52.27 -10.22
CA ALA A 920 12.16 53.45 -10.20
C ALA A 920 11.73 53.90 -11.60
N ALA A 921 12.63 53.89 -12.60
CA ALA A 921 12.31 54.25 -13.98
C ALA A 921 11.29 53.30 -14.64
N LYS A 922 11.38 51.99 -14.36
CA LYS A 922 10.43 51.00 -14.88
C LYS A 922 9.06 51.11 -14.21
N LEU A 923 9.03 51.36 -12.90
CA LEU A 923 7.79 51.56 -12.14
C LEU A 923 7.09 52.87 -12.52
N GLN A 924 7.85 53.94 -12.75
CA GLN A 924 7.31 55.21 -13.26
C GLN A 924 6.76 55.07 -14.68
N ALA A 925 7.45 54.37 -15.58
CA ALA A 925 6.97 54.12 -16.95
C ALA A 925 5.63 53.35 -16.97
N ALA A 926 5.49 52.31 -16.14
CA ALA A 926 4.25 51.54 -16.01
C ALA A 926 3.10 52.36 -15.37
N ALA A 927 3.40 53.20 -14.38
CA ALA A 927 2.41 54.10 -13.78
C ALA A 927 1.90 55.15 -14.79
N SER A 928 2.74 55.59 -15.74
CA SER A 928 2.35 56.51 -16.82
C SER A 928 1.57 55.86 -17.97
N GLU A 929 1.63 54.54 -18.17
CA GLU A 929 0.81 53.82 -19.17
C GLU A 929 -0.64 53.55 -18.68
N VAL A 930 -0.85 53.42 -17.37
CA VAL A 930 -2.17 53.17 -16.78
C VAL A 930 -3.07 54.43 -16.79
N VAL A 931 -2.50 55.62 -17.03
CA VAL A 931 -3.22 56.91 -17.13
C VAL A 931 -3.30 57.39 -18.58
N LYS A 932 -3.90 56.59 -19.46
CA LYS A 932 -4.59 57.12 -20.65
C LYS A 932 -5.95 56.45 -20.75
N PRO A 933 -7.06 57.17 -20.53
CA PRO A 933 -8.36 56.61 -20.86
C PRO A 933 -8.39 56.42 -22.38
N LYS A 934 -8.45 55.17 -22.85
CA LYS A 934 -8.91 54.92 -24.21
C LYS A 934 -10.39 55.32 -24.26
N LEU A 935 -10.64 56.58 -24.60
CA LEU A 935 -11.89 56.96 -25.26
C LEU A 935 -11.97 56.11 -26.53
N LEU A 936 -12.95 55.22 -26.57
CA LEU A 936 -13.38 54.60 -27.82
C LEU A 936 -14.14 55.66 -28.62
N ASP A 937 -13.55 56.06 -29.75
CA ASP A 937 -14.11 56.99 -30.73
C ASP A 937 -15.48 56.53 -31.23
N SER A 938 -16.46 57.43 -31.18
CA SER A 938 -17.86 57.21 -31.55
C SER A 938 -18.13 57.33 -33.06
N LYS A 939 -17.22 56.85 -33.91
CA LYS A 939 -17.39 56.83 -35.38
C LYS A 939 -16.86 55.55 -36.02
N ALA A 940 -17.48 54.42 -35.67
CA ALA A 940 -17.49 53.21 -36.48
C ALA A 940 -18.72 52.36 -36.10
N LEU A 941 -19.91 52.93 -36.26
CA LEU A 941 -21.19 52.21 -36.27
C LEU A 941 -21.74 52.27 -37.70
N SER A 942 -21.16 51.44 -38.56
CA SER A 942 -21.81 50.96 -39.78
C SER A 942 -21.85 49.43 -39.70
N SER A 943 -22.97 48.88 -40.12
CA SER A 943 -23.62 47.65 -39.65
C SER A 943 -23.03 46.31 -40.10
N ASP A 944 -21.74 46.17 -40.42
CA ASP A 944 -21.21 44.95 -41.07
C ASP A 944 -19.93 44.35 -40.45
N GLY A 945 -19.76 44.40 -39.11
CA GLY A 945 -18.52 43.93 -38.47
C GLY A 945 -18.65 43.27 -37.08
N VAL A 946 -19.85 42.92 -36.62
CA VAL A 946 -20.07 42.35 -35.27
C VAL A 946 -20.24 40.81 -35.30
N ALA A 947 -19.87 40.15 -36.40
CA ALA A 947 -20.04 38.70 -36.55
C ALA A 947 -18.75 37.86 -36.40
N ALA A 948 -17.61 38.41 -35.97
CA ALA A 948 -16.32 37.68 -36.04
C ALA A 948 -15.53 37.44 -34.74
N GLU A 949 -15.85 38.06 -33.59
CA GLU A 949 -15.03 37.84 -32.35
C GLU A 949 -15.82 37.55 -31.07
N ALA A 950 -17.14 37.30 -31.18
CA ALA A 950 -17.97 36.80 -30.09
C ALA A 950 -18.42 35.33 -30.28
N ALA A 951 -17.81 34.61 -31.23
CA ALA A 951 -18.18 33.25 -31.65
C ALA A 951 -17.12 32.17 -31.36
N THR A 952 -16.23 32.36 -30.37
CA THR A 952 -15.22 31.37 -29.96
C THR A 952 -15.30 30.96 -28.48
N ALA A 953 -16.49 31.12 -27.85
CA ALA A 953 -16.74 30.67 -26.48
C ALA A 953 -18.00 29.80 -26.29
N ARG A 954 -18.74 29.45 -27.36
CA ARG A 954 -19.89 28.53 -27.28
C ARG A 954 -20.10 27.75 -28.57
N THR A 955 -19.49 26.56 -28.65
CA THR A 955 -20.02 25.34 -29.31
C THR A 955 -19.06 24.18 -29.00
N LEU A 956 -19.28 23.50 -27.88
CA LEU A 956 -18.79 22.12 -27.66
C LEU A 956 -19.95 21.23 -27.19
N ASP A 957 -21.14 21.45 -27.75
CA ASP A 957 -22.16 20.43 -27.85
C ASP A 957 -22.26 20.04 -29.33
N ASN A 958 -22.06 18.75 -29.60
CA ASN A 958 -22.19 18.05 -30.89
C ASN A 958 -21.07 18.19 -31.94
N VAL A 959 -19.96 17.47 -31.70
CA VAL A 959 -19.21 16.77 -32.76
C VAL A 959 -19.43 15.27 -32.55
N PRO A 960 -19.63 14.45 -33.60
CA PRO A 960 -20.13 13.09 -33.44
C PRO A 960 -19.11 12.23 -32.71
N VAL A 961 -19.56 11.59 -31.65
CA VAL A 961 -18.91 10.44 -31.03
C VAL A 961 -18.77 9.36 -32.10
N LYS A 962 -17.63 9.33 -32.79
CA LYS A 962 -17.17 8.18 -33.57
C LYS A 962 -15.89 7.66 -32.96
N GLY A 963 -16.03 6.51 -32.31
CA GLY A 963 -14.96 5.55 -32.12
C GLY A 963 -13.93 5.91 -31.06
N ASN A 964 -14.34 5.91 -29.80
CA ASN A 964 -13.45 5.49 -28.73
C ASN A 964 -12.92 4.09 -29.11
N VAL A 965 -11.69 4.00 -29.63
CA VAL A 965 -10.90 2.79 -29.45
C VAL A 965 -10.55 2.78 -27.98
N SER A 966 -11.40 2.11 -27.21
CA SER A 966 -11.11 1.64 -25.88
C SER A 966 -9.76 0.92 -25.91
N VAL A 967 -8.69 1.58 -25.45
CA VAL A 967 -7.65 0.83 -24.77
C VAL A 967 -8.32 0.35 -23.48
N ALA A 968 -8.75 -0.90 -23.52
CA ALA A 968 -9.25 -1.62 -22.35
C ALA A 968 -8.13 -1.66 -21.31
N LEU A 969 -8.06 -0.64 -20.48
CA LEU A 969 -7.68 -0.81 -19.09
C LEU A 969 -8.77 -1.72 -18.53
N GLU A 970 -8.45 -3.00 -18.37
CA GLU A 970 -9.36 -3.99 -17.82
C GLU A 970 -10.03 -3.41 -16.58
N SER A 971 -11.33 -3.21 -16.75
CA SER A 971 -12.29 -2.89 -15.72
C SER A 971 -12.14 -3.91 -14.59
N GLU A 972 -11.91 -3.44 -13.37
CA GLU A 972 -12.53 -4.09 -12.21
C GLU A 972 -14.04 -3.89 -12.36
N VAL A 973 -14.66 -4.73 -13.19
CA VAL A 973 -16.06 -5.12 -12.99
C VAL A 973 -16.12 -5.59 -11.53
N PRO A 974 -17.10 -5.17 -10.72
CA PRO A 974 -17.32 -5.83 -9.45
C PRO A 974 -17.59 -7.28 -9.82
N ASN A 975 -16.59 -8.14 -9.66
CA ASN A 975 -16.67 -9.51 -10.12
C ASN A 975 -17.80 -10.17 -9.34
N VAL A 976 -19.02 -10.19 -9.87
CA VAL A 976 -20.11 -11.04 -9.40
C VAL A 976 -19.67 -12.51 -9.49
N THR A 977 -18.70 -12.78 -10.36
CA THR A 977 -17.89 -14.00 -10.45
C THR A 977 -17.04 -14.28 -9.22
N VAL A 978 -16.46 -13.31 -8.50
CA VAL A 978 -15.61 -13.61 -7.33
C VAL A 978 -16.43 -14.19 -6.17
N PRO A 979 -17.60 -13.64 -5.77
CA PRO A 979 -18.47 -14.28 -4.80
C PRO A 979 -18.98 -15.64 -5.25
N ILE A 980 -19.32 -15.83 -6.54
CA ILE A 980 -19.82 -17.12 -7.04
C ILE A 980 -18.68 -18.15 -7.08
N VAL A 981 -17.51 -17.80 -7.61
CA VAL A 981 -16.32 -18.66 -7.62
C VAL A 981 -15.83 -18.93 -6.20
N LEU A 982 -15.91 -17.95 -5.30
CA LEU A 982 -15.61 -18.13 -3.88
C LEU A 982 -16.64 -19.05 -3.21
N LEU A 983 -17.94 -18.90 -3.51
CA LEU A 983 -19.00 -19.75 -2.97
C LEU A 983 -18.89 -21.18 -3.50
N VAL A 984 -18.61 -21.35 -4.79
CA VAL A 984 -18.33 -22.64 -5.43
C VAL A 984 -17.06 -23.26 -4.84
N ASN A 985 -16.00 -22.49 -4.60
CA ASN A 985 -14.77 -22.98 -3.97
C ASN A 985 -14.99 -23.32 -2.49
N VAL A 986 -15.75 -22.52 -1.74
CA VAL A 986 -16.09 -22.81 -0.34
C VAL A 986 -16.96 -24.07 -0.26
N PHE A 987 -17.96 -24.19 -1.12
CA PHE A 987 -18.78 -25.40 -1.25
C PHE A 987 -17.91 -26.61 -1.59
N ARG A 988 -17.07 -26.51 -2.63
CA ARG A 988 -16.11 -27.53 -3.05
C ARG A 988 -15.24 -27.97 -1.87
N GLN A 989 -14.60 -27.04 -1.17
CA GLN A 989 -13.70 -27.34 -0.06
C GLN A 989 -14.44 -27.94 1.15
N THR A 990 -15.66 -27.46 1.44
CA THR A 990 -16.48 -27.96 2.55
C THR A 990 -16.91 -29.40 2.31
N VAL A 991 -17.46 -29.68 1.12
CA VAL A 991 -17.89 -31.04 0.74
C VAL A 991 -16.68 -31.96 0.61
N ARG A 992 -15.56 -31.48 0.04
CA ARG A 992 -14.30 -32.25 -0.04
C ARG A 992 -13.81 -32.66 1.34
N ARG A 993 -13.74 -31.74 2.31
CA ARG A 993 -13.33 -32.02 3.70
C ARG A 993 -14.29 -32.98 4.39
N TYR A 994 -15.59 -32.85 4.17
CA TYR A 994 -16.59 -33.77 4.70
C TYR A 994 -16.34 -35.20 4.18
N ILE A 995 -16.17 -35.36 2.86
CA ILE A 995 -15.92 -36.67 2.24
C ILE A 995 -14.58 -37.25 2.73
N GLN A 996 -13.52 -36.44 2.80
CA GLN A 996 -12.23 -36.88 3.35
C GLN A 996 -12.36 -37.40 4.79
N ARG A 997 -13.07 -36.65 5.65
CA ARG A 997 -13.29 -37.08 7.03
C ARG A 997 -14.13 -38.35 7.13
N GLN A 998 -15.11 -38.54 6.24
CA GLN A 998 -15.86 -39.80 6.15
C GLN A 998 -14.95 -40.95 5.68
N MET A 999 -14.06 -40.71 4.73
CA MET A 999 -13.07 -41.70 4.28
C MET A 999 -12.16 -42.14 5.43
N GLU A 1000 -11.61 -41.19 6.20
CA GLU A 1000 -10.80 -41.47 7.38
C GLU A 1000 -11.57 -42.27 8.46
N LEU A 1001 -12.82 -41.89 8.72
CA LEU A 1001 -13.68 -42.59 9.68
C LEU A 1001 -13.98 -44.03 9.26
N HIS A 1002 -14.25 -44.24 7.96
CA HIS A 1002 -14.46 -45.56 7.40
C HIS A 1002 -13.18 -46.41 7.40
N GLU A 1003 -12.02 -45.79 7.17
CA GLU A 1003 -10.71 -46.44 7.27
C GLU A 1003 -10.43 -46.92 8.69
N LEU A 1004 -10.84 -46.15 9.70
CA LEU A 1004 -10.69 -46.54 11.10
C LEU A 1004 -11.72 -47.60 11.55
N ALA A 1005 -12.98 -47.49 11.11
CA ALA A 1005 -14.10 -48.26 11.66
C ALA A 1005 -14.51 -49.49 10.83
N LEU A 1006 -14.51 -49.40 9.49
CA LEU A 1006 -15.04 -50.44 8.60
C LEU A 1006 -13.95 -51.27 7.91
N MET A 1007 -12.77 -50.70 7.69
CA MET A 1007 -11.68 -51.41 7.00
C MET A 1007 -11.04 -52.54 7.82
N PRO A 1008 -10.83 -52.46 9.15
CA PRO A 1008 -10.24 -53.56 9.91
C PRO A 1008 -11.00 -54.90 9.83
N PRO A 1009 -12.35 -54.96 9.98
CA PRO A 1009 -13.08 -56.21 9.79
C PRO A 1009 -13.10 -56.67 8.32
N LEU A 1010 -13.17 -55.75 7.35
CA LEU A 1010 -13.09 -56.07 5.92
C LEU A 1010 -11.72 -56.64 5.53
N HIS A 1011 -10.63 -56.14 6.11
CA HIS A 1011 -9.29 -56.69 5.91
C HIS A 1011 -9.15 -58.10 6.49
N LYS A 1012 -9.73 -58.36 7.68
CA LYS A 1012 -9.79 -59.71 8.26
C LYS A 1012 -10.58 -60.67 7.37
N LEU A 1013 -11.74 -60.26 6.86
CA LEU A 1013 -12.55 -61.03 5.90
C LEU A 1013 -11.81 -61.27 4.57
N ARG A 1014 -11.10 -60.27 4.06
CA ARG A 1014 -10.29 -60.37 2.83
C ARG A 1014 -9.18 -61.40 2.99
N ASN A 1015 -8.47 -61.35 4.12
CA ASN A 1015 -7.39 -62.28 4.43
C ASN A 1015 -7.89 -63.70 4.72
N ALA A 1016 -9.11 -63.85 5.25
CA ALA A 1016 -9.72 -65.16 5.51
C ALA A 1016 -10.43 -65.79 4.28
N GLY A 1017 -10.93 -64.98 3.34
CA GLY A 1017 -11.86 -65.42 2.28
C GLY A 1017 -11.30 -65.57 0.86
N LEU A 1018 -10.02 -65.26 0.62
CA LEU A 1018 -9.42 -65.25 -0.74
C LEU A 1018 -9.19 -66.63 -1.39
N ASN A 1019 -9.48 -67.74 -0.69
CA ASN A 1019 -9.23 -69.10 -1.20
C ASN A 1019 -10.43 -69.84 -1.80
N SER A 1020 -11.63 -69.24 -1.83
CA SER A 1020 -12.79 -69.84 -2.53
C SER A 1020 -12.83 -69.48 -4.03
N PRO A 1021 -12.84 -70.46 -4.95
CA PRO A 1021 -12.97 -70.22 -6.39
C PRO A 1021 -14.28 -69.51 -6.76
N LEU A 1022 -15.35 -69.78 -6.00
CA LEU A 1022 -16.67 -69.18 -6.21
C LEU A 1022 -16.64 -67.67 -5.91
N ALA A 1023 -15.99 -67.27 -4.80
CA ALA A 1023 -15.87 -65.86 -4.43
C ALA A 1023 -15.07 -65.07 -5.47
N ARG A 1024 -13.95 -65.62 -5.98
CA ARG A 1024 -13.17 -64.96 -7.04
C ARG A 1024 -13.96 -64.77 -8.32
N ARG A 1025 -14.74 -65.77 -8.75
CA ARG A 1025 -15.61 -65.68 -9.93
C ARG A 1025 -16.70 -64.63 -9.73
N LEU A 1026 -17.37 -64.61 -8.58
CA LEU A 1026 -18.38 -63.61 -8.26
C LEU A 1026 -17.81 -62.18 -8.25
N PHE A 1027 -16.61 -61.98 -7.70
CA PHE A 1027 -15.95 -60.66 -7.72
C PHE A 1027 -15.51 -60.23 -9.12
N ALA A 1028 -14.98 -61.15 -9.92
CA ALA A 1028 -14.63 -60.87 -11.31
C ALA A 1028 -15.86 -60.50 -12.14
N CYS A 1029 -16.97 -61.21 -11.96
CA CYS A 1029 -18.26 -60.85 -12.55
C CYS A 1029 -18.72 -59.46 -12.10
N GLY A 1030 -18.70 -59.15 -10.80
CA GLY A 1030 -19.07 -57.82 -10.30
C GLY A 1030 -18.19 -56.68 -10.83
N GLN A 1031 -16.90 -56.94 -11.05
CA GLN A 1031 -16.01 -55.96 -11.70
C GLN A 1031 -16.36 -55.75 -13.18
N LEU A 1032 -16.64 -56.82 -13.92
CA LEU A 1032 -17.04 -56.73 -15.33
C LEU A 1032 -18.37 -55.95 -15.48
N LEU A 1033 -19.38 -56.30 -14.69
CA LEU A 1033 -20.73 -55.73 -14.78
C LEU A 1033 -20.79 -54.24 -14.40
N GLY A 1034 -19.85 -53.76 -13.59
CA GLY A 1034 -19.74 -52.34 -13.25
C GLY A 1034 -18.81 -51.54 -14.17
N ALA A 1035 -18.04 -52.20 -15.04
CA ALA A 1035 -17.06 -51.51 -15.88
C ALA A 1035 -17.74 -50.68 -16.97
N GLU A 1036 -17.21 -49.49 -17.24
CA GLU A 1036 -17.73 -48.63 -18.31
C GLU A 1036 -17.67 -49.30 -19.69
N THR A 1037 -16.61 -50.08 -19.93
CA THR A 1037 -16.44 -50.86 -21.17
C THR A 1037 -17.60 -51.83 -21.38
N PHE A 1038 -18.10 -52.49 -20.34
CA PHE A 1038 -19.27 -53.37 -20.43
C PHE A 1038 -20.49 -52.60 -20.97
N TYR A 1039 -20.72 -51.39 -20.46
CA TYR A 1039 -21.84 -50.55 -20.90
C TYR A 1039 -21.67 -50.01 -22.32
N PHE A 1040 -20.45 -49.65 -22.73
CA PHE A 1040 -20.16 -49.25 -24.11
C PHE A 1040 -20.47 -50.35 -25.15
N PHE A 1041 -20.38 -51.62 -24.77
CA PHE A 1041 -20.74 -52.74 -25.65
C PHE A 1041 -22.22 -53.14 -25.54
N ILE A 1042 -22.73 -53.29 -24.31
CA ILE A 1042 -24.07 -53.85 -24.11
C ILE A 1042 -25.17 -52.87 -24.51
N ILE A 1043 -24.98 -51.55 -24.31
CA ILE A 1043 -26.01 -50.56 -24.58
C ILE A 1043 -26.32 -50.51 -26.09
N PRO A 1044 -25.36 -50.35 -27.02
CA PRO A 1044 -25.62 -50.45 -28.46
C PRO A 1044 -26.25 -51.78 -28.87
N MET A 1045 -25.79 -52.89 -28.29
CA MET A 1045 -26.30 -54.22 -28.63
C MET A 1045 -27.78 -54.38 -28.24
N LEU A 1046 -28.17 -53.93 -27.04
CA LEU A 1046 -29.56 -53.90 -26.59
C LEU A 1046 -30.39 -52.91 -27.40
N SER A 1047 -29.82 -51.73 -27.67
CA SER A 1047 -30.41 -50.68 -28.50
C SER A 1047 -30.73 -51.14 -29.94
N TRP A 1048 -29.90 -51.99 -30.54
CA TRP A 1048 -30.14 -52.54 -31.89
C TRP A 1048 -31.00 -53.81 -31.92
N SER A 1049 -31.16 -54.49 -30.78
CA SER A 1049 -31.94 -55.74 -30.69
C SER A 1049 -33.34 -55.56 -30.08
N ALA A 1050 -33.60 -54.42 -29.44
CA ALA A 1050 -34.88 -54.13 -28.80
C ALA A 1050 -35.94 -53.60 -29.78
N SER A 1051 -37.21 -53.86 -29.48
CA SER A 1051 -38.39 -53.37 -30.21
C SER A 1051 -38.34 -51.83 -30.41
N PRO A 1052 -38.91 -51.27 -31.49
CA PRO A 1052 -38.96 -49.82 -31.77
C PRO A 1052 -39.46 -48.93 -30.61
N ASN A 1053 -40.14 -49.51 -29.61
CA ASN A 1053 -40.58 -48.82 -28.39
C ASN A 1053 -39.46 -48.65 -27.32
N ALA A 1054 -38.22 -49.06 -27.58
CA ALA A 1054 -37.12 -49.05 -26.60
C ALA A 1054 -36.33 -47.72 -26.53
N HIS A 1055 -36.64 -46.75 -27.38
CA HIS A 1055 -35.98 -45.44 -27.51
C HIS A 1055 -34.43 -45.47 -27.34
N PRO A 1056 -33.70 -46.18 -28.24
CA PRO A 1056 -32.24 -46.34 -28.16
C PRO A 1056 -31.40 -45.06 -28.00
N PRO A 1057 -31.69 -43.94 -28.69
CA PRO A 1057 -30.88 -42.72 -28.59
C PRO A 1057 -30.93 -42.09 -27.20
N MET A 1058 -32.07 -42.20 -26.51
CA MET A 1058 -32.25 -41.63 -25.17
C MET A 1058 -31.39 -42.36 -24.14
N PHE A 1059 -31.34 -43.69 -24.19
CA PHE A 1059 -30.51 -44.48 -23.27
C PHE A 1059 -29.01 -44.20 -23.42
N VAL A 1060 -28.56 -44.08 -24.66
CA VAL A 1060 -27.16 -43.74 -24.97
C VAL A 1060 -26.84 -42.33 -24.48
N THR A 1061 -27.76 -41.39 -24.64
CA THR A 1061 -27.60 -40.02 -24.15
C THR A 1061 -27.51 -39.98 -22.62
N PHE A 1062 -28.41 -40.67 -21.93
CA PHE A 1062 -28.38 -40.73 -20.47
C PHE A 1062 -27.08 -41.38 -19.96
N PHE A 1063 -26.61 -42.44 -20.62
CA PHE A 1063 -25.32 -43.05 -20.32
C PHE A 1063 -24.13 -42.08 -20.52
N ALA A 1064 -24.10 -41.34 -21.63
CA ALA A 1064 -23.06 -40.36 -21.91
C ALA A 1064 -23.05 -39.23 -20.85
N VAL A 1065 -24.22 -38.75 -20.45
CA VAL A 1065 -24.39 -37.74 -19.40
C VAL A 1065 -23.91 -38.27 -18.05
N ASN A 1066 -24.21 -39.53 -17.70
CA ASN A 1066 -23.77 -40.15 -16.46
C ASN A 1066 -22.23 -40.25 -16.39
N ILE A 1067 -21.59 -40.69 -17.48
CA ILE A 1067 -20.12 -40.75 -17.54
C ILE A 1067 -19.51 -39.37 -17.43
N TYR A 1068 -20.03 -38.38 -18.17
CA TYR A 1068 -19.52 -37.02 -18.14
C TYR A 1068 -19.65 -36.42 -16.73
N ILE A 1069 -20.83 -36.44 -16.11
CA ILE A 1069 -21.04 -35.82 -14.79
C ILE A 1069 -20.20 -36.53 -13.71
N GLY A 1070 -20.12 -37.86 -13.74
CA GLY A 1070 -19.32 -38.59 -12.76
C GLY A 1070 -17.82 -38.27 -12.86
N ASN A 1071 -17.27 -38.18 -14.08
CA ASN A 1071 -15.87 -37.81 -14.29
C ASN A 1071 -15.60 -36.31 -14.08
N TRP A 1072 -16.58 -35.45 -14.35
CA TRP A 1072 -16.54 -34.04 -13.98
C TRP A 1072 -16.42 -33.89 -12.45
N LEU A 1073 -17.22 -34.64 -11.68
CA LEU A 1073 -17.17 -34.63 -10.21
C LEU A 1073 -15.83 -35.19 -9.69
N LYS A 1074 -15.26 -36.21 -10.33
CA LYS A 1074 -13.92 -36.73 -10.01
C LYS A 1074 -12.85 -35.64 -10.09
N ASN A 1075 -12.79 -34.90 -11.19
CA ASN A 1075 -11.81 -33.80 -11.33
C ASN A 1075 -12.17 -32.58 -10.48
N PHE A 1076 -13.46 -32.32 -10.25
CA PHE A 1076 -13.89 -31.22 -9.39
C PHE A 1076 -13.44 -31.42 -7.95
N PHE A 1077 -13.66 -32.60 -7.37
CA PHE A 1077 -13.28 -32.89 -5.98
C PHE A 1077 -11.83 -33.37 -5.81
N ALA A 1078 -11.24 -33.99 -6.84
CA ALA A 1078 -9.86 -34.45 -6.89
C ALA A 1078 -9.44 -35.19 -5.61
N LEU A 1079 -10.25 -36.19 -5.22
CA LEU A 1079 -10.03 -37.01 -4.03
C LEU A 1079 -9.22 -38.25 -4.39
N ALA A 1080 -8.10 -38.45 -3.72
CA ALA A 1080 -7.24 -39.63 -3.92
C ALA A 1080 -7.94 -40.90 -3.41
N ARG A 1081 -7.63 -42.04 -4.00
CA ARG A 1081 -8.04 -43.35 -3.47
C ARG A 1081 -7.28 -43.66 -2.18
N PRO A 1082 -7.86 -44.44 -1.25
CA PRO A 1082 -7.12 -44.99 -0.12
C PRO A 1082 -5.92 -45.83 -0.61
N LEU A 1083 -4.81 -45.79 0.11
CA LEU A 1083 -3.65 -46.62 -0.18
C LEU A 1083 -3.99 -48.09 0.13
N GLY A 1084 -4.16 -48.90 -0.92
CA GLY A 1084 -4.32 -50.34 -0.74
C GLY A 1084 -3.08 -50.94 -0.09
N ALA A 1085 -3.26 -51.84 0.90
CA ALA A 1085 -2.18 -52.61 1.49
C ALA A 1085 -1.32 -53.28 0.39
N ALA A 1086 -0.01 -53.09 0.49
CA ALA A 1086 0.99 -53.64 -0.43
C ALA A 1086 0.74 -55.16 -0.67
N GLY A 1087 0.54 -55.55 -1.93
CA GLY A 1087 0.43 -56.97 -2.33
C GLY A 1087 -0.79 -57.37 -3.16
N SER A 1088 -1.73 -56.47 -3.47
CA SER A 1088 -2.84 -56.78 -4.39
C SER A 1088 -2.40 -56.74 -5.85
N ALA A 1089 -2.66 -57.81 -6.62
CA ALA A 1089 -2.36 -57.94 -8.07
C ALA A 1089 -3.11 -56.95 -8.98
N THR A 1090 -3.70 -55.89 -8.43
CA THR A 1090 -4.42 -54.81 -9.11
C THR A 1090 -3.66 -53.47 -9.02
N ALA A 1091 -2.33 -53.52 -9.11
CA ALA A 1091 -1.43 -52.35 -9.11
C ALA A 1091 -1.65 -51.34 -10.25
N HIS A 1092 -2.70 -51.51 -11.08
CA HIS A 1092 -3.12 -50.57 -12.12
C HIS A 1092 -4.13 -49.50 -11.66
N SER A 1093 -4.52 -49.45 -10.37
CA SER A 1093 -5.61 -48.56 -9.91
C SER A 1093 -5.17 -47.15 -9.44
N THR A 1094 -3.95 -46.70 -9.73
CA THR A 1094 -3.45 -45.36 -9.33
C THR A 1094 -3.75 -44.25 -10.35
N SER A 1095 -4.36 -44.61 -11.49
CA SER A 1095 -4.56 -43.73 -12.65
C SER A 1095 -5.80 -42.83 -12.58
N ASP A 1096 -6.62 -42.92 -11.53
CA ASP A 1096 -7.91 -42.20 -11.45
C ASP A 1096 -8.27 -41.81 -10.00
N PHE A 1097 -9.03 -40.71 -9.84
CA PHE A 1097 -9.56 -40.24 -8.56
C PHE A 1097 -10.54 -41.25 -7.94
N GLY A 1098 -10.69 -41.23 -6.62
CA GLY A 1098 -11.52 -42.19 -5.88
C GLY A 1098 -13.01 -41.91 -5.94
N TRP A 1099 -13.39 -40.65 -5.71
CA TRP A 1099 -14.77 -40.24 -5.52
C TRP A 1099 -15.31 -39.41 -6.71
N PRO A 1100 -16.53 -39.68 -7.22
CA PRO A 1100 -17.37 -40.85 -6.93
C PRO A 1100 -16.89 -42.11 -7.67
N SER A 1101 -17.36 -43.29 -7.24
CA SER A 1101 -17.12 -44.55 -7.96
C SER A 1101 -18.01 -44.68 -9.20
N MET A 1102 -17.44 -44.58 -10.40
CA MET A 1102 -18.19 -44.69 -11.68
C MET A 1102 -18.91 -46.03 -11.85
N TYR A 1103 -18.35 -47.09 -11.28
CA TYR A 1103 -18.96 -48.41 -11.28
C TYR A 1103 -20.33 -48.38 -10.60
N LEU A 1104 -20.45 -47.62 -9.52
CA LEU A 1104 -21.69 -47.48 -8.77
C LEU A 1104 -22.61 -46.40 -9.34
N VAL A 1105 -22.05 -45.33 -9.93
CA VAL A 1105 -22.85 -44.35 -10.69
C VAL A 1105 -23.63 -45.08 -11.78
N ASN A 1106 -22.96 -45.89 -12.60
CA ASN A 1106 -23.61 -46.62 -13.70
C ASN A 1106 -24.52 -47.75 -13.22
N ALA A 1107 -24.08 -48.52 -12.20
CA ALA A 1107 -24.88 -49.62 -11.66
C ALA A 1107 -26.21 -49.16 -11.04
N VAL A 1108 -26.26 -47.95 -10.48
CA VAL A 1108 -27.51 -47.36 -9.97
C VAL A 1108 -28.24 -46.61 -11.07
N ALA A 1109 -27.56 -45.79 -11.86
CA ALA A 1109 -28.25 -44.92 -12.81
C ALA A 1109 -28.96 -45.71 -13.91
N LEU A 1110 -28.28 -46.66 -14.55
CA LEU A 1110 -28.78 -47.28 -15.78
C LEU A 1110 -29.94 -48.27 -15.55
N PRO A 1111 -29.86 -49.25 -14.63
CA PRO A 1111 -30.96 -50.21 -14.44
C PRO A 1111 -32.21 -49.55 -13.85
N PHE A 1112 -32.04 -48.60 -12.92
CA PHE A 1112 -33.18 -47.92 -12.31
C PHE A 1112 -33.83 -46.92 -13.24
N PHE A 1113 -33.04 -46.24 -14.08
CA PHE A 1113 -33.57 -45.45 -15.16
C PHE A 1113 -34.31 -46.32 -16.19
N ALA A 1114 -33.74 -47.45 -16.58
CA ALA A 1114 -34.38 -48.39 -17.52
C ALA A 1114 -35.75 -48.85 -17.04
N MET A 1115 -35.82 -49.30 -15.79
CA MET A 1115 -37.07 -49.72 -15.18
C MET A 1115 -38.07 -48.56 -15.08
N ARG A 1116 -37.60 -47.36 -14.71
CA ARG A 1116 -38.51 -46.22 -14.54
C ARG A 1116 -38.94 -45.63 -15.88
N TYR A 1117 -38.14 -45.73 -16.92
CA TYR A 1117 -38.44 -45.21 -18.24
C TYR A 1117 -39.35 -46.17 -19.03
N TRP A 1118 -39.00 -47.46 -19.12
CA TRP A 1118 -39.81 -48.43 -19.86
C TRP A 1118 -41.16 -48.76 -19.21
N TYR A 1119 -41.31 -48.47 -17.92
CA TYR A 1119 -42.46 -48.94 -17.16
C TYR A 1119 -43.11 -47.87 -16.27
N GLY A 1120 -42.62 -46.63 -16.27
CA GLY A 1120 -43.01 -45.58 -15.32
C GLY A 1120 -44.02 -44.57 -15.85
N GLY A 1121 -45.20 -45.04 -16.26
CA GLY A 1121 -46.44 -44.29 -16.06
C GLY A 1121 -47.22 -44.94 -14.91
N PHE A 1122 -47.58 -44.20 -13.86
CA PHE A 1122 -48.58 -44.68 -12.89
C PHE A 1122 -49.95 -44.56 -13.58
N GLY A 1123 -50.42 -45.66 -14.18
CA GLY A 1123 -51.72 -45.73 -14.86
C GLY A 1123 -51.65 -46.55 -16.14
N SER A 1124 -52.54 -47.55 -16.24
CA SER A 1124 -52.81 -48.45 -17.38
C SER A 1124 -51.65 -49.29 -17.93
N GLY A 1125 -51.57 -50.56 -17.50
CA GLY A 1125 -50.88 -51.64 -18.24
C GLY A 1125 -49.37 -51.81 -18.01
N THR A 1126 -48.72 -51.00 -17.18
CA THR A 1126 -47.29 -51.15 -16.87
C THR A 1126 -47.02 -52.21 -15.79
N PRO A 1127 -45.81 -52.78 -15.66
CA PRO A 1127 -45.41 -53.61 -14.51
C PRO A 1127 -45.67 -52.96 -13.15
N PHE A 1128 -45.72 -51.62 -13.10
CA PHE A 1128 -45.96 -50.80 -11.91
C PHE A 1128 -47.44 -50.55 -11.61
N SER A 1129 -48.36 -51.08 -12.44
CA SER A 1129 -49.78 -51.11 -12.13
C SER A 1129 -50.07 -52.06 -10.95
N GLU A 1130 -51.18 -51.83 -10.23
CA GLU A 1130 -51.61 -52.71 -9.13
C GLU A 1130 -51.72 -54.19 -9.52
N GLN A 1131 -51.86 -54.49 -10.82
CA GLN A 1131 -52.01 -55.85 -11.35
C GLN A 1131 -50.67 -56.62 -11.49
N ASN A 1132 -49.51 -55.95 -11.45
CA ASN A 1132 -48.19 -56.55 -11.75
C ASN A 1132 -47.16 -56.40 -10.60
N GLN A 1133 -47.63 -56.35 -9.34
CA GLN A 1133 -46.78 -56.14 -8.15
C GLN A 1133 -45.60 -57.13 -8.05
N LEU A 1134 -45.80 -58.40 -8.43
CA LEU A 1134 -44.73 -59.41 -8.41
C LEU A 1134 -43.61 -59.09 -9.41
N ALA A 1135 -43.95 -58.70 -10.64
CA ALA A 1135 -42.97 -58.36 -11.66
C ALA A 1135 -42.18 -57.09 -11.30
N THR A 1136 -42.84 -56.09 -10.70
CA THR A 1136 -42.16 -54.91 -10.15
C THR A 1136 -41.24 -55.28 -9.00
N PHE A 1137 -41.70 -56.07 -8.03
CA PHE A 1137 -40.89 -56.51 -6.90
C PHE A 1137 -39.65 -57.27 -7.36
N VAL A 1138 -39.80 -58.23 -8.29
CA VAL A 1138 -38.69 -59.03 -8.83
C VAL A 1138 -37.70 -58.15 -9.59
N SER A 1139 -38.15 -57.20 -10.41
CA SER A 1139 -37.27 -56.29 -11.15
C SER A 1139 -36.44 -55.40 -10.23
N TYR A 1140 -37.05 -54.82 -9.19
CA TYR A 1140 -36.30 -54.05 -8.18
C TYR A 1140 -35.35 -54.93 -7.38
N LEU A 1141 -35.77 -56.12 -6.99
CA LEU A 1141 -34.90 -57.07 -6.29
C LEU A 1141 -33.66 -57.39 -7.13
N LEU A 1142 -33.82 -57.66 -8.42
CA LEU A 1142 -32.71 -57.90 -9.34
C LEU A 1142 -31.80 -56.68 -9.49
N ALA A 1143 -32.36 -55.47 -9.58
CA ALA A 1143 -31.57 -54.24 -9.66
C ALA A 1143 -30.81 -53.94 -8.35
N PHE A 1144 -31.40 -54.20 -7.19
CA PHE A 1144 -30.71 -54.09 -5.91
C PHE A 1144 -29.63 -55.16 -5.75
N LEU A 1145 -29.88 -56.39 -6.18
CA LEU A 1145 -28.86 -57.45 -6.20
C LEU A 1145 -27.70 -57.09 -7.15
N TRP A 1146 -27.99 -56.51 -8.32
CA TRP A 1146 -26.98 -56.00 -9.25
C TRP A 1146 -26.07 -54.96 -8.60
N VAL A 1147 -26.67 -53.95 -7.97
CA VAL A 1147 -25.92 -52.91 -7.23
C VAL A 1147 -25.12 -53.52 -6.08
N ALA A 1148 -25.71 -54.45 -5.33
CA ALA A 1148 -25.05 -55.09 -4.18
C ALA A 1148 -23.82 -55.90 -4.61
N VAL A 1149 -23.91 -56.68 -5.70
CA VAL A 1149 -22.79 -57.47 -6.23
C VAL A 1149 -21.63 -56.56 -6.65
N ILE A 1150 -21.92 -55.45 -7.36
CA ILE A 1150 -20.91 -54.49 -7.81
C ILE A 1150 -20.30 -53.73 -6.63
N ALA A 1151 -21.13 -53.25 -5.69
CA ALA A 1151 -20.69 -52.57 -4.48
C ALA A 1151 -19.74 -53.46 -3.67
N PHE A 1152 -20.14 -54.71 -3.42
CA PHE A 1152 -19.36 -55.65 -2.63
C PHE A 1152 -18.05 -56.02 -3.34
N ALA A 1153 -18.07 -56.25 -4.65
CA ALA A 1153 -16.84 -56.49 -5.42
C ALA A 1153 -15.85 -55.32 -5.36
N ARG A 1154 -16.33 -54.07 -5.41
CA ARG A 1154 -15.50 -52.86 -5.33
C ARG A 1154 -14.89 -52.61 -3.95
N LEU A 1155 -15.65 -52.85 -2.89
CA LEU A 1155 -15.18 -52.74 -1.51
C LEU A 1155 -14.17 -53.85 -1.19
N PHE A 1156 -14.50 -55.10 -1.54
CA PHE A 1156 -13.69 -56.27 -1.18
C PHE A 1156 -12.37 -56.35 -1.94
N SER A 1157 -12.34 -55.90 -3.21
CA SER A 1157 -11.11 -55.78 -3.99
C SER A 1157 -10.20 -54.62 -3.53
N GLY A 1158 -10.64 -53.79 -2.59
CA GLY A 1158 -9.91 -52.60 -2.14
C GLY A 1158 -9.80 -51.50 -3.21
N ALA A 1159 -10.58 -51.59 -4.29
CA ALA A 1159 -10.51 -50.66 -5.40
C ALA A 1159 -11.29 -49.36 -5.14
N SER A 1160 -12.22 -49.37 -4.17
CA SER A 1160 -13.01 -48.22 -3.72
C SER A 1160 -13.17 -48.26 -2.20
N SER A 1161 -13.18 -47.09 -1.56
CA SER A 1161 -13.61 -46.93 -0.16
C SER A 1161 -15.14 -47.01 -0.02
N PRO A 1162 -15.66 -47.23 1.19
CA PRO A 1162 -17.09 -47.07 1.49
C PRO A 1162 -17.65 -45.70 1.06
N ALA A 1163 -16.87 -44.63 1.22
CA ALA A 1163 -17.28 -43.28 0.80
C ALA A 1163 -17.37 -43.15 -0.73
N ASP A 1164 -16.47 -43.78 -1.49
CA ASP A 1164 -16.50 -43.79 -2.96
C ASP A 1164 -17.74 -44.53 -3.49
N VAL A 1165 -18.09 -45.65 -2.84
CA VAL A 1165 -19.26 -46.48 -3.17
C VAL A 1165 -20.56 -45.74 -2.84
N GLN A 1166 -20.67 -45.17 -1.65
CA GLN A 1166 -21.81 -44.33 -1.25
C GLN A 1166 -21.96 -43.12 -2.17
N GLY A 1167 -20.85 -42.46 -2.51
CA GLY A 1167 -20.82 -41.34 -3.45
C GLY A 1167 -21.33 -41.72 -4.83
N GLY A 1168 -20.89 -42.87 -5.37
CA GLY A 1168 -21.38 -43.38 -6.65
C GLY A 1168 -22.88 -43.70 -6.63
N MET A 1169 -23.38 -44.34 -5.57
CA MET A 1169 -24.81 -44.62 -5.43
C MET A 1169 -25.66 -43.36 -5.33
N LEU A 1170 -25.21 -42.37 -4.55
CA LEU A 1170 -25.89 -41.08 -4.39
C LEU A 1170 -25.95 -40.33 -5.72
N VAL A 1171 -24.82 -40.20 -6.41
CA VAL A 1171 -24.74 -39.52 -7.70
C VAL A 1171 -25.64 -40.22 -8.72
N GLY A 1172 -25.58 -41.54 -8.81
CA GLY A 1172 -26.45 -42.32 -9.71
C GLY A 1172 -27.94 -42.07 -9.43
N GLY A 1173 -28.37 -42.13 -8.16
CA GLY A 1173 -29.77 -41.89 -7.79
C GLY A 1173 -30.26 -40.45 -8.07
N VAL A 1174 -29.41 -39.45 -7.83
CA VAL A 1174 -29.70 -38.05 -8.16
C VAL A 1174 -29.84 -37.87 -9.67
N LEU A 1175 -28.97 -38.49 -10.47
CA LEU A 1175 -29.02 -38.40 -11.93
C LEU A 1175 -30.32 -38.99 -12.50
N VAL A 1176 -30.76 -40.15 -12.02
CA VAL A 1176 -32.06 -40.73 -12.40
C VAL A 1176 -33.19 -39.76 -12.08
N ARG A 1177 -33.23 -39.20 -10.87
CA ARG A 1177 -34.31 -38.31 -10.43
C ARG A 1177 -34.32 -36.97 -11.17
N ALA A 1178 -33.14 -36.46 -11.54
CA ALA A 1178 -33.01 -35.22 -12.30
C ALA A 1178 -33.32 -35.38 -13.79
N TRP A 1179 -33.06 -36.56 -14.36
CA TRP A 1179 -33.24 -36.83 -15.78
C TRP A 1179 -34.68 -37.18 -16.15
N LEU A 1180 -35.40 -37.91 -15.29
CA LEU A 1180 -36.77 -38.36 -15.56
C LEU A 1180 -37.77 -37.25 -15.96
N PRO A 1181 -37.78 -36.05 -15.37
CA PRO A 1181 -38.73 -35.00 -15.76
C PRO A 1181 -38.49 -34.42 -17.16
N ILE A 1182 -37.30 -34.61 -17.72
CA ILE A 1182 -36.88 -33.99 -18.99
C ILE A 1182 -36.61 -35.03 -20.09
N CYS A 1183 -36.62 -36.33 -19.77
CA CYS A 1183 -36.14 -37.37 -20.68
C CYS A 1183 -36.95 -37.45 -21.98
N ASP A 1184 -38.27 -37.23 -21.93
CA ASP A 1184 -39.13 -37.28 -23.11
C ASP A 1184 -38.88 -36.08 -24.02
N SER A 1185 -38.81 -34.86 -23.47
CA SER A 1185 -38.49 -33.66 -24.24
C SER A 1185 -37.08 -33.71 -24.85
N VAL A 1186 -36.12 -34.28 -24.11
CA VAL A 1186 -34.76 -34.51 -24.61
C VAL A 1186 -34.76 -35.56 -25.71
N ASN A 1187 -35.52 -36.66 -25.56
CA ASN A 1187 -35.64 -37.69 -26.58
C ASN A 1187 -36.32 -37.16 -27.85
N ASP A 1188 -37.42 -36.43 -27.73
CA ASP A 1188 -38.13 -35.83 -28.87
C ASP A 1188 -37.22 -34.88 -29.65
N TRP A 1189 -36.41 -34.10 -28.93
CA TRP A 1189 -35.40 -33.26 -29.54
C TRP A 1189 -34.32 -34.09 -30.22
N ILE A 1190 -33.83 -35.17 -29.60
CA ILE A 1190 -32.77 -36.04 -30.12
C ILE A 1190 -33.20 -36.88 -31.33
N VAL A 1191 -34.46 -37.29 -31.41
CA VAL A 1191 -34.95 -38.13 -32.52
C VAL A 1191 -35.42 -37.30 -33.71
N SER A 1192 -35.71 -36.00 -33.53
CA SER A 1192 -36.15 -35.11 -34.61
C SER A 1192 -34.96 -34.48 -35.36
N PRO A 1193 -34.66 -34.90 -36.61
CA PRO A 1193 -33.47 -34.43 -37.34
C PRO A 1193 -33.56 -32.95 -37.74
N ASN A 1194 -34.78 -32.41 -37.81
CA ASN A 1194 -35.08 -31.03 -38.18
C ASN A 1194 -35.20 -30.10 -36.95
N SER A 1195 -34.85 -30.58 -35.77
CA SER A 1195 -34.87 -29.77 -34.56
C SER A 1195 -33.72 -28.76 -34.54
N TYR A 1196 -34.00 -27.56 -34.01
CA TYR A 1196 -33.01 -26.51 -33.82
C TYR A 1196 -32.85 -26.21 -32.34
N LEU A 1197 -31.61 -25.91 -31.93
CA LEU A 1197 -31.32 -25.41 -30.59
C LEU A 1197 -30.45 -24.17 -30.73
N LEU A 1198 -30.94 -23.03 -30.22
CA LEU A 1198 -30.26 -21.73 -30.33
C LEU A 1198 -29.89 -21.33 -31.78
N GLY A 1199 -30.75 -21.69 -32.75
CA GLY A 1199 -30.55 -21.38 -34.17
C GLY A 1199 -29.60 -22.31 -34.92
N LEU A 1200 -29.02 -23.31 -34.25
CA LEU A 1200 -28.17 -24.34 -34.88
C LEU A 1200 -28.98 -25.59 -35.21
N PRO A 1201 -28.71 -26.25 -36.37
CA PRO A 1201 -29.26 -27.57 -36.65
C PRO A 1201 -28.78 -28.58 -35.60
N GLN A 1202 -29.59 -29.58 -35.31
CA GLN A 1202 -29.38 -30.57 -34.24
C GLN A 1202 -27.95 -31.12 -34.14
N TRP A 1203 -27.36 -31.58 -35.26
CA TRP A 1203 -26.01 -32.14 -35.27
C TRP A 1203 -24.94 -31.09 -34.86
N ALA A 1204 -25.10 -29.84 -35.30
CA ALA A 1204 -24.19 -28.75 -34.94
C ALA A 1204 -24.37 -28.33 -33.49
N ALA A 1205 -25.61 -28.31 -32.98
CA ALA A 1205 -25.90 -28.06 -31.58
C ALA A 1205 -25.28 -29.12 -30.65
N LEU A 1206 -25.34 -30.40 -31.04
CA LEU A 1206 -24.71 -31.50 -30.31
C LEU A 1206 -23.17 -31.38 -30.27
N VAL A 1207 -22.54 -31.04 -31.40
CA VAL A 1207 -21.08 -30.85 -31.48
C VAL A 1207 -20.63 -29.62 -30.66
N VAL A 1208 -21.29 -28.47 -30.83
CA VAL A 1208 -20.97 -27.25 -30.09
C VAL A 1208 -21.20 -27.45 -28.59
N GLY A 1209 -22.32 -28.07 -28.20
CA GLY A 1209 -22.60 -28.43 -26.82
C GLY A 1209 -21.55 -29.36 -26.23
N GLY A 1210 -21.13 -30.38 -26.97
CA GLY A 1210 -20.07 -31.31 -26.56
C GLY A 1210 -18.72 -30.62 -26.34
N VAL A 1211 -18.32 -29.72 -27.24
CA VAL A 1211 -17.09 -28.92 -27.10
C VAL A 1211 -17.17 -28.00 -25.88
N LEU A 1212 -18.30 -27.33 -25.67
CA LEU A 1212 -18.51 -26.47 -24.50
C LEU A 1212 -18.42 -27.26 -23.19
N LEU A 1213 -19.02 -28.46 -23.14
CA LEU A 1213 -18.92 -29.36 -21.99
C LEU A 1213 -17.46 -29.74 -21.71
N LEU A 1214 -16.65 -30.05 -22.73
CA LEU A 1214 -15.23 -30.33 -22.54
C LEU A 1214 -14.44 -29.11 -22.05
N LEU A 1215 -14.75 -27.90 -22.55
CA LEU A 1215 -14.10 -26.66 -22.12
C LEU A 1215 -14.40 -26.29 -20.66
N VAL A 1216 -15.58 -26.62 -20.15
CA VAL A 1216 -15.97 -26.38 -18.75
C VAL A 1216 -15.64 -27.54 -17.81
N HIS A 1217 -15.00 -28.61 -18.31
CA HIS A 1217 -14.58 -29.73 -17.49
C HIS A 1217 -13.37 -29.33 -16.61
N PRO A 1218 -13.44 -29.49 -15.27
CA PRO A 1218 -12.34 -29.21 -14.38
C PRO A 1218 -11.13 -30.04 -14.79
N PHE A 1219 -9.98 -29.39 -14.90
CA PHE A 1219 -8.79 -30.01 -15.45
C PHE A 1219 -7.51 -29.45 -14.83
N THR A 1220 -6.57 -30.34 -14.49
CA THR A 1220 -5.25 -30.00 -13.95
C THR A 1220 -4.18 -30.70 -14.79
N ALA A 1221 -3.49 -29.93 -15.64
CA ALA A 1221 -2.58 -30.48 -16.66
C ALA A 1221 -1.40 -31.30 -16.08
N THR A 1222 -0.97 -30.97 -14.86
CA THR A 1222 0.16 -31.61 -14.17
C THR A 1222 -0.20 -32.92 -13.46
N GLU A 1223 -1.49 -33.28 -13.35
CA GLU A 1223 -1.95 -34.45 -12.60
C GLU A 1223 -2.40 -35.57 -13.56
N PRO A 1224 -1.69 -36.71 -13.67
CA PRO A 1224 -2.02 -37.80 -14.59
C PRO A 1224 -3.45 -38.36 -14.40
N ARG A 1225 -3.96 -38.34 -13.16
CA ARG A 1225 -5.33 -38.78 -12.86
C ARG A 1225 -6.41 -37.88 -13.46
N SER A 1226 -6.10 -36.58 -13.56
CA SER A 1226 -7.01 -35.60 -14.19
C SER A 1226 -7.20 -35.87 -15.68
N TRP A 1227 -6.15 -36.35 -16.36
CA TRP A 1227 -6.21 -36.76 -17.76
C TRP A 1227 -7.06 -38.00 -17.99
N SER A 1228 -7.04 -38.95 -17.05
CA SER A 1228 -7.88 -40.16 -17.13
C SER A 1228 -9.37 -39.81 -17.13
N ALA A 1229 -9.84 -39.06 -16.12
CA ALA A 1229 -11.24 -38.65 -16.03
C ALA A 1229 -11.68 -37.78 -17.22
N PHE A 1230 -10.83 -36.84 -17.66
CA PHE A 1230 -11.10 -36.03 -18.85
C PHE A 1230 -11.22 -36.90 -20.11
N GLY A 1231 -10.34 -37.89 -20.27
CA GLY A 1231 -10.39 -38.83 -21.40
C GLY A 1231 -11.67 -39.68 -21.44
N TYR A 1232 -12.21 -40.07 -20.29
CA TYR A 1232 -13.51 -40.77 -20.21
C TYR A 1232 -14.68 -39.85 -20.55
N SER A 1233 -14.68 -38.60 -20.09
CA SER A 1233 -15.66 -37.58 -20.48
C SER A 1233 -15.66 -37.31 -21.98
N PHE A 1234 -14.47 -37.22 -22.60
CA PHE A 1234 -14.32 -37.10 -24.05
C PHE A 1234 -14.91 -38.29 -24.80
N LYS A 1235 -14.56 -39.52 -24.38
CA LYS A 1235 -15.10 -40.76 -24.99
C LYS A 1235 -16.62 -40.82 -24.89
N ALA A 1236 -17.20 -40.44 -23.75
CA ALA A 1236 -18.64 -40.44 -23.54
C ALA A 1236 -19.38 -39.46 -24.45
N ILE A 1237 -18.87 -38.22 -24.55
CA ILE A 1237 -19.44 -37.19 -25.43
C ILE A 1237 -19.34 -37.64 -26.89
N ALA A 1238 -18.16 -38.11 -27.33
CA ALA A 1238 -17.96 -38.59 -28.69
C ALA A 1238 -18.89 -39.78 -29.01
N PHE A 1239 -18.98 -40.76 -28.11
CA PHE A 1239 -19.87 -41.90 -28.26
C PHE A 1239 -21.34 -41.49 -28.37
N GLY A 1240 -21.82 -40.60 -27.50
CA GLY A 1240 -23.19 -40.09 -27.53
C GLY A 1240 -23.52 -39.36 -28.83
N ILE A 1241 -22.66 -38.43 -29.24
CA ILE A 1241 -22.85 -37.65 -30.48
C ILE A 1241 -22.84 -38.57 -31.71
N CYS A 1242 -21.84 -39.45 -31.83
CA CYS A 1242 -21.74 -40.36 -32.97
C CYS A 1242 -22.93 -41.33 -33.06
N PHE A 1243 -23.41 -41.84 -31.92
CA PHE A 1243 -24.57 -42.73 -31.89
C PHE A 1243 -25.84 -42.00 -32.31
N ILE A 1244 -26.10 -40.79 -31.79
CA ILE A 1244 -27.30 -40.01 -32.14
C ILE A 1244 -27.29 -39.63 -33.63
N ILE A 1245 -26.16 -39.11 -34.13
CA ILE A 1245 -26.05 -38.71 -35.55
C ILE A 1245 -26.18 -39.94 -36.45
N GLY A 1246 -25.54 -41.06 -36.10
CA GLY A 1246 -25.65 -42.31 -36.86
C GLY A 1246 -27.07 -42.89 -36.84
N ALA A 1247 -27.78 -42.81 -35.72
CA ALA A 1247 -29.16 -43.29 -35.59
C ALA A 1247 -30.17 -42.45 -36.38
N ASN A 1248 -29.92 -41.14 -36.55
CA ASN A 1248 -30.79 -40.23 -37.32
C ASN A 1248 -30.43 -40.15 -38.81
N GLY A 1249 -29.22 -40.60 -39.19
CA GLY A 1249 -28.76 -40.64 -40.58
C GLY A 1249 -29.07 -41.94 -41.32
N ALA A 1250 -29.43 -43.00 -40.58
CA ALA A 1250 -30.00 -44.24 -41.09
C ALA A 1250 -31.53 -44.12 -41.18
#